data_AF-A0A0S8KMZ7-F1
#
_entry.id   AF-A0A0S8KMZ7-F1
#
_cell.length_a   1.000
_cell.length_b   1.000
_cell.length_c   1.000
_cell.angle_alpha   90.00
_cell.angle_beta   90.00
_cell.angle_gamma   90.00
#
_symmetry.space_group_name_H-M   'P 1'
#
loop_
_entity.id
_entity.type
_entity.pdbx_description
1 polymer ?
#
loop_
_entity_poly.entity_id
_entity_poly.type
_entity_poly.pdbx_seq_one_letter_code
_entity_poly.pdbx_strand_id
1 'polypeptide(L)'
;MKKLTIPKILEINNVSVLLTAAMFIATLTNIAIAQPQYPLNVKKNVSGVPEGQTKQAVPNEHITYSIEFDSDENDLLVTEITVVDILPLELSFVSAYGDGIIGHYNQITHTYTWEYPFVSPGQVVHLDITVKVNQDVAPGKIITNIVSIDSDQTSPATATADVMVVNGGSETDDGDLLIDTNDLQVTPEIISRQDTSGDVTVVVKLPNGIEKDDVLDEPLTLQPAGIEAAEQLISETVDGTIILAVFNKAALLFAVPFDYFGLYDLEVIGMLKSGRIFRGNTSIYIIGEGDISDYVSSIDINISQIWDYNDPENDTDLMYEFKLEIEAWAGDYLNGFNIDAFVKDIEFITPAGNLFTIPKLDGQWSGGIWRSYEYDPQWNRARWLFRARSSNLNALKAYGDGEYTIQVNDVIDSQSQVALWFGVPGTNDPIAQPTQEPVLIFPEQDQQAGSPITFTWKPCTDKNATEVRINVKDGDTSEYYKEQSVNKERTSWGPVVLTDGSWQAELAYGQWASSSYDDWITIEVGKYSQSRHQFTVTGYPRSTYEVWAGDVFIGLDQGRYLGGGFGSIAQLLANGYVKLGESDGQTATFSGKYRYYLIATRGEIQLDCIQGSNDSYYLSFEPNVEWMNIAEPNNLLGPPDRKYAIIGGNQLVDDFSGYIAFTNPGNWTELTPNTINIITSDIEIEDISIDPDIVRRDGTLTNIMVAIQFPEDIVMEQISDEPLVILPGNIKANNQIVSEIAGRTVVIAVFDSAALMDAIDDFGQVDLQVFGTLTSGHTFSGNVTITITRFAGN
;
A
#
# COMPACT_ATOMS: atom_id res chain seq x y z
N MET A 1 18.73 -13.00 -69.11
CA MET A 1 18.00 -14.07 -69.83
C MET A 1 18.88 -15.29 -70.04
N LYS A 2 18.73 -16.33 -69.21
CA LYS A 2 18.98 -17.74 -69.54
C LYS A 2 17.82 -18.53 -68.94
N LYS A 3 17.06 -19.21 -69.79
CA LYS A 3 15.90 -20.06 -69.45
C LYS A 3 16.36 -21.22 -68.55
N LEU A 4 15.67 -21.43 -67.44
CA LEU A 4 15.54 -22.77 -66.86
C LEU A 4 14.09 -23.23 -67.02
N THR A 5 13.95 -24.43 -67.58
CA THR A 5 12.68 -25.09 -67.89
C THR A 5 12.27 -25.93 -66.69
N ILE A 6 11.07 -25.69 -66.15
CA ILE A 6 10.47 -26.48 -65.06
C ILE A 6 9.94 -27.81 -65.64
N PRO A 7 10.30 -28.99 -65.10
CA PRO A 7 9.65 -30.24 -65.49
C PRO A 7 8.32 -30.44 -64.76
N LYS A 8 7.42 -31.06 -65.50
CA LYS A 8 6.04 -31.40 -65.21
C LYS A 8 5.93 -32.39 -64.04
N ILE A 9 4.92 -32.15 -63.21
CA ILE A 9 4.49 -32.89 -62.01
C ILE A 9 4.43 -34.41 -62.25
N LEU A 10 5.09 -35.18 -61.36
CA LEU A 10 4.83 -36.60 -61.15
C LEU A 10 3.82 -36.71 -59.99
N GLU A 11 2.64 -37.27 -60.24
CA GLU A 11 1.70 -37.66 -59.18
C GLU A 11 2.32 -38.78 -58.34
N ILE A 12 2.58 -38.51 -57.05
CA ILE A 12 3.02 -39.51 -56.07
C ILE A 12 2.12 -39.39 -54.84
N ASN A 13 1.19 -40.33 -54.69
CA ASN A 13 0.28 -40.47 -53.56
C ASN A 13 0.96 -41.17 -52.37
N ASN A 14 1.98 -40.56 -51.76
CA ASN A 14 2.50 -41.02 -50.47
C ASN A 14 3.12 -39.88 -49.66
N VAL A 15 2.47 -39.55 -48.55
CA VAL A 15 2.78 -38.41 -47.65
C VAL A 15 4.15 -38.52 -46.98
N SER A 16 4.75 -39.72 -46.93
CA SER A 16 6.04 -39.97 -46.28
C SER A 16 7.28 -39.60 -47.09
N VAL A 17 7.17 -39.34 -48.41
CA VAL A 17 8.33 -38.94 -49.25
C VAL A 17 8.48 -37.42 -49.36
N LEU A 18 7.41 -36.66 -49.09
CA LEU A 18 7.42 -35.19 -49.05
C LEU A 18 8.23 -34.64 -47.87
N LEU A 19 8.23 -35.33 -46.74
CA LEU A 19 8.95 -34.87 -45.54
C LEU A 19 10.48 -35.02 -45.67
N THR A 20 10.95 -36.07 -46.35
CA THR A 20 12.39 -36.33 -46.53
C THR A 20 13.02 -35.47 -47.64
N ALA A 21 12.25 -35.08 -48.66
CA ALA A 21 12.72 -34.15 -49.69
C ALA A 21 12.76 -32.69 -49.19
N ALA A 22 11.82 -32.29 -48.32
CA ALA A 22 11.84 -30.98 -47.68
C ALA A 22 13.03 -30.81 -46.72
N MET A 23 13.40 -31.87 -45.98
CA MET A 23 14.60 -31.86 -45.12
C MET A 23 15.93 -31.84 -45.91
N PHE A 24 15.96 -32.35 -47.14
CA PHE A 24 17.17 -32.31 -47.99
C PHE A 24 17.30 -31.02 -48.81
N ILE A 25 16.22 -30.25 -49.00
CA ILE A 25 16.26 -28.90 -49.60
C ILE A 25 16.61 -27.85 -48.54
N ALA A 26 16.25 -28.08 -47.26
CA ALA A 26 16.66 -27.20 -46.16
C ALA A 26 18.16 -27.26 -45.80
N THR A 27 18.92 -28.22 -46.35
CA THR A 27 20.35 -28.43 -46.07
C THR A 27 21.30 -28.03 -47.21
N LEU A 28 20.82 -27.35 -48.26
CA LEU A 28 21.65 -26.87 -49.38
C LEU A 28 21.40 -25.41 -49.80
N THR A 29 21.19 -24.50 -48.84
CA THR A 29 21.28 -23.04 -49.10
C THR A 29 22.18 -22.26 -48.14
N ASN A 30 22.95 -22.93 -47.27
CA ASN A 30 24.07 -22.30 -46.53
C ASN A 30 25.43 -22.65 -47.15
N ILE A 31 25.59 -22.36 -48.44
CA ILE A 31 26.89 -21.94 -48.95
C ILE A 31 26.73 -20.45 -49.28
N ALA A 32 26.74 -19.63 -48.22
CA ALA A 32 27.09 -18.24 -48.37
C ALA A 32 28.55 -18.22 -48.86
N ILE A 33 28.74 -17.95 -50.15
CA ILE A 33 30.01 -17.41 -50.60
C ILE A 33 30.08 -16.04 -49.93
N ALA A 34 30.87 -15.92 -48.86
CA ALA A 34 31.14 -14.64 -48.23
C ALA A 34 31.74 -13.71 -49.29
N GLN A 35 30.91 -12.83 -49.85
CA GLN A 35 31.40 -11.62 -50.48
C GLN A 35 31.99 -10.79 -49.33
N PRO A 36 33.22 -10.28 -49.43
CA PRO A 36 33.70 -9.33 -48.43
C PRO A 36 32.77 -8.11 -48.45
N GLN A 37 32.07 -7.86 -47.35
CA GLN A 37 31.28 -6.65 -47.16
C GLN A 37 32.23 -5.47 -46.97
N TYR A 38 31.86 -4.31 -47.53
CA TYR A 38 32.59 -3.06 -47.35
C TYR A 38 32.44 -2.58 -45.90
N PRO A 39 33.45 -1.90 -45.32
CA PRO A 39 33.29 -1.20 -44.06
C PRO A 39 32.02 -0.34 -44.05
N LEU A 40 31.32 -0.27 -42.92
CA LEU A 40 30.21 0.67 -42.78
C LEU A 40 30.70 2.11 -43.00
N ASN A 41 29.93 2.89 -43.76
CA ASN A 41 30.21 4.30 -43.93
C ASN A 41 29.88 5.00 -42.63
N VAL A 42 30.85 5.65 -41.99
CA VAL A 42 30.61 6.41 -40.76
C VAL A 42 31.08 7.85 -40.94
N LYS A 43 30.25 8.79 -40.48
CA LYS A 43 30.53 10.21 -40.42
C LYS A 43 30.28 10.71 -39.01
N LYS A 44 31.05 11.71 -38.61
CA LYS A 44 30.88 12.39 -37.33
C LYS A 44 31.03 13.88 -37.56
N ASN A 45 30.03 14.64 -37.12
CA ASN A 45 29.99 16.08 -37.26
C ASN A 45 29.62 16.72 -35.92
N VAL A 46 29.89 18.02 -35.77
CA VAL A 46 29.35 18.81 -34.67
C VAL A 46 28.01 19.40 -35.14
N SER A 47 26.94 19.18 -34.39
CA SER A 47 25.60 19.65 -34.76
C SER A 47 25.58 21.18 -34.91
N GLY A 48 24.90 21.67 -35.96
CA GLY A 48 24.80 23.10 -36.25
C GLY A 48 26.04 23.72 -36.92
N VAL A 49 27.04 22.93 -37.33
CA VAL A 49 28.25 23.43 -38.02
C VAL A 49 28.23 23.02 -39.49
N PRO A 50 28.33 23.97 -40.45
CA PRO A 50 28.42 23.65 -41.87
C PRO A 50 29.65 22.79 -42.20
N GLU A 51 29.49 21.88 -43.16
CA GLU A 51 30.56 20.97 -43.61
C GLU A 51 31.84 21.74 -44.00
N GLY A 52 32.98 21.30 -43.46
CA GLY A 52 34.29 21.93 -43.69
C GLY A 52 34.65 23.09 -42.75
N GLN A 53 33.81 23.42 -41.76
CA GLN A 53 34.13 24.37 -40.70
C GLN A 53 34.41 23.67 -39.36
N THR A 54 35.35 24.21 -38.58
CA THR A 54 35.64 23.74 -37.22
C THR A 54 34.83 24.56 -36.22
N LYS A 55 34.04 23.90 -35.36
CA LYS A 55 33.33 24.56 -34.25
C LYS A 55 34.34 25.27 -33.35
N GLN A 56 34.06 26.52 -33.00
CA GLN A 56 34.72 27.18 -31.88
C GLN A 56 33.86 26.97 -30.63
N ALA A 57 34.50 26.61 -29.52
CA ALA A 57 33.83 26.43 -28.24
C ALA A 57 34.58 27.11 -27.09
N VAL A 58 33.85 27.52 -26.06
CA VAL A 58 34.42 28.02 -24.81
C VAL A 58 34.41 26.94 -23.72
N PRO A 59 35.29 27.02 -22.70
CA PRO A 59 35.20 26.12 -21.55
C PRO A 59 33.82 26.16 -20.90
N ASN A 60 33.31 25.01 -20.47
CA ASN A 60 31.94 24.75 -19.97
C ASN A 60 30.81 24.75 -21.00
N GLU A 61 31.06 25.01 -22.29
CA GLU A 61 30.04 24.90 -23.34
C GLU A 61 29.60 23.44 -23.55
N HIS A 62 28.31 23.24 -23.82
CA HIS A 62 27.75 21.95 -24.25
C HIS A 62 27.85 21.83 -25.78
N ILE A 63 28.34 20.69 -26.25
CA ILE A 63 28.54 20.38 -27.66
C ILE A 63 27.86 19.06 -27.96
N THR A 64 27.05 19.03 -29.00
CA THR A 64 26.44 17.80 -29.52
C THR A 64 27.20 17.35 -30.77
N TYR A 65 27.68 16.12 -30.75
CA TYR A 65 28.20 15.43 -31.93
C TYR A 65 27.10 14.57 -32.52
N SER A 66 26.93 14.64 -33.84
CA SER A 66 26.06 13.75 -34.61
C SER A 66 26.90 12.75 -35.38
N ILE A 67 26.59 11.47 -35.16
CA ILE A 67 27.23 10.32 -35.79
C ILE A 67 26.21 9.72 -36.74
N GLU A 68 26.57 9.63 -38.01
CA GLU A 68 25.76 9.02 -39.05
C GLU A 68 26.50 7.80 -39.59
N PHE A 69 25.83 6.66 -39.71
CA PHE A 69 26.39 5.54 -40.44
C PHE A 69 25.38 4.77 -41.27
N ASP A 70 25.85 4.19 -42.37
CA ASP A 70 25.03 3.47 -43.33
C ASP A 70 25.75 2.24 -43.90
N SER A 71 24.98 1.41 -44.58
CA SER A 71 25.46 0.22 -45.28
C SER A 71 25.26 0.31 -46.79
N ASP A 72 25.29 1.51 -47.38
CA ASP A 72 24.97 1.75 -48.81
C ASP A 72 25.88 0.97 -49.78
N GLU A 73 27.10 0.65 -49.36
CA GLU A 73 28.04 -0.15 -50.15
C GLU A 73 27.83 -1.67 -49.99
N ASN A 74 26.93 -2.10 -49.09
CA ASN A 74 26.67 -3.49 -48.77
C ASN A 74 25.29 -3.96 -49.29
N ASP A 75 25.29 -4.94 -50.18
CA ASP A 75 24.07 -5.55 -50.73
C ASP A 75 23.37 -6.54 -49.77
N LEU A 76 23.92 -6.74 -48.57
CA LEU A 76 23.47 -7.73 -47.57
C LEU A 76 23.39 -7.08 -46.18
N LEU A 77 22.51 -7.61 -45.33
CA LEU A 77 22.34 -7.21 -43.92
C LEU A 77 23.68 -7.25 -43.16
N VAL A 78 23.97 -6.22 -42.38
CA VAL A 78 25.10 -6.16 -41.43
C VAL A 78 24.54 -6.30 -40.02
N THR A 79 25.10 -7.18 -39.18
CA THR A 79 24.58 -7.48 -37.84
C THR A 79 25.62 -7.25 -36.75
N GLU A 80 25.18 -7.22 -35.49
CA GLU A 80 26.05 -7.11 -34.31
C GLU A 80 26.99 -5.90 -34.39
N ILE A 81 26.41 -4.73 -34.65
CA ILE A 81 27.13 -3.49 -34.88
C ILE A 81 27.44 -2.84 -33.53
N THR A 82 28.71 -2.57 -33.27
CA THR A 82 29.15 -1.84 -32.07
C THR A 82 29.72 -0.49 -32.49
N VAL A 83 29.17 0.60 -31.93
CA VAL A 83 29.66 1.97 -32.15
C VAL A 83 30.26 2.47 -30.84
N VAL A 84 31.55 2.79 -30.83
CA VAL A 84 32.28 3.26 -29.65
C VAL A 84 32.77 4.68 -29.89
N ASP A 85 32.27 5.62 -29.09
CA ASP A 85 32.75 7.00 -29.01
C ASP A 85 33.79 7.12 -27.89
N ILE A 86 35.02 7.47 -28.25
CA ILE A 86 36.09 7.66 -27.27
C ILE A 86 36.18 9.15 -26.93
N LEU A 87 35.59 9.53 -25.81
CA LEU A 87 35.58 10.91 -25.37
C LEU A 87 36.99 11.35 -24.95
N PRO A 88 37.53 12.44 -25.50
CA PRO A 88 38.78 13.03 -24.99
C PRO A 88 38.62 13.48 -23.53
N LEU A 89 39.72 13.46 -22.76
CA LEU A 89 39.71 13.90 -21.35
C LEU A 89 39.36 15.39 -21.19
N GLU A 90 39.42 16.15 -22.28
CA GLU A 90 38.96 17.53 -22.36
C GLU A 90 37.43 17.69 -22.35
N LEU A 91 36.67 16.59 -22.47
CA LEU A 91 35.21 16.57 -22.48
C LEU A 91 34.67 15.80 -21.27
N SER A 92 33.47 16.14 -20.82
CA SER A 92 32.67 15.36 -19.87
C SER A 92 31.39 14.89 -20.56
N PHE A 93 31.02 13.62 -20.37
CA PHE A 93 29.75 13.09 -20.87
C PHE A 93 28.55 13.81 -20.23
N VAL A 94 27.50 14.06 -21.01
CA VAL A 94 26.24 14.66 -20.52
C VAL A 94 25.05 13.77 -20.87
N SER A 95 24.86 13.44 -22.14
CA SER A 95 23.79 12.54 -22.59
C SER A 95 24.10 11.95 -23.97
N ALA A 96 23.41 10.89 -24.35
CA ALA A 96 23.50 10.30 -25.68
C ALA A 96 22.17 9.65 -26.09
N TYR A 97 21.98 9.49 -27.40
CA TYR A 97 20.83 8.80 -27.97
C TYR A 97 20.75 7.36 -27.44
N GLY A 98 19.60 6.98 -26.87
CA GLY A 98 19.38 5.62 -26.38
C GLY A 98 20.23 5.19 -25.16
N ASP A 99 20.68 6.14 -24.34
CA ASP A 99 21.44 5.87 -23.11
C ASP A 99 20.67 4.97 -22.12
N GLY A 100 21.35 3.96 -21.61
CA GLY A 100 20.79 2.92 -20.76
C GLY A 100 19.98 1.84 -21.48
N ILE A 101 19.72 1.99 -22.79
CA ILE A 101 18.87 1.06 -23.57
C ILE A 101 19.71 0.32 -24.62
N ILE A 102 20.23 1.07 -25.59
CA ILE A 102 21.07 0.55 -26.68
C ILE A 102 22.51 1.07 -26.57
N GLY A 103 22.80 1.89 -25.56
CA GLY A 103 24.15 2.36 -25.30
C GLY A 103 24.41 2.62 -23.84
N HIS A 104 25.70 2.72 -23.48
CA HIS A 104 26.13 2.93 -22.12
C HIS A 104 27.44 3.72 -22.05
N TYR A 105 27.53 4.62 -21.08
CA TYR A 105 28.76 5.34 -20.75
C TYR A 105 29.63 4.56 -19.76
N ASN A 106 30.91 4.37 -20.09
CA ASN A 106 31.91 3.82 -19.19
C ASN A 106 32.89 4.90 -18.73
N GLN A 107 32.73 5.33 -17.48
CA GLN A 107 33.59 6.34 -16.86
C GLN A 107 35.07 5.94 -16.73
N ILE A 108 35.39 4.64 -16.68
CA ILE A 108 36.76 4.14 -16.49
C ILE A 108 37.55 4.25 -17.79
N THR A 109 36.93 3.83 -18.89
CA THR A 109 37.53 3.89 -20.23
C THR A 109 37.30 5.24 -20.90
N HIS A 110 36.41 6.08 -20.34
CA HIS A 110 35.98 7.35 -20.89
C HIS A 110 35.39 7.20 -22.31
N THR A 111 34.56 6.17 -22.47
CA THR A 111 33.95 5.80 -23.75
C THR A 111 32.44 5.69 -23.60
N TYR A 112 31.72 6.04 -24.67
CA TYR A 112 30.31 5.75 -24.82
C TYR A 112 30.13 4.67 -25.89
N THR A 113 29.42 3.59 -25.59
CA THR A 113 29.25 2.45 -26.51
C THR A 113 27.79 2.27 -26.85
N TRP A 114 27.42 2.22 -28.13
CA TRP A 114 26.13 1.73 -28.62
C TRP A 114 26.26 0.32 -29.22
N GLU A 115 25.23 -0.50 -29.03
CA GLU A 115 25.06 -1.83 -29.60
C GLU A 115 23.79 -1.84 -30.47
N TYR A 116 23.95 -2.20 -31.75
CA TYR A 116 22.89 -2.23 -32.74
C TYR A 116 22.77 -3.63 -33.34
N PRO A 117 21.57 -4.24 -33.33
CA PRO A 117 21.43 -5.64 -33.73
C PRO A 117 21.66 -5.84 -35.24
N PHE A 118 21.22 -4.90 -36.07
CA PHE A 118 21.48 -4.93 -37.51
C PHE A 118 21.20 -3.58 -38.21
N VAL A 119 21.77 -3.43 -39.40
CA VAL A 119 21.43 -2.38 -40.37
C VAL A 119 21.13 -3.04 -41.73
N SER A 120 19.97 -2.71 -42.29
CA SER A 120 19.56 -3.19 -43.62
C SER A 120 20.28 -2.46 -44.75
N PRO A 121 20.49 -3.07 -45.93
CA PRO A 121 21.06 -2.40 -47.09
C PRO A 121 20.35 -1.08 -47.40
N GLY A 122 21.10 0.02 -47.49
CA GLY A 122 20.54 1.35 -47.77
C GLY A 122 19.96 2.09 -46.57
N GLN A 123 20.00 1.52 -45.37
CA GLN A 123 19.52 2.16 -44.14
C GLN A 123 20.61 3.06 -43.55
N VAL A 124 20.22 4.29 -43.20
CA VAL A 124 21.05 5.28 -42.50
C VAL A 124 20.62 5.34 -41.03
N VAL A 125 21.59 5.34 -40.11
CA VAL A 125 21.40 5.45 -38.67
C VAL A 125 22.03 6.75 -38.17
N HIS A 126 21.32 7.46 -37.30
CA HIS A 126 21.78 8.71 -36.67
C HIS A 126 21.85 8.54 -35.15
N LEU A 127 22.99 8.90 -34.56
CA LEU A 127 23.24 8.85 -33.12
C LEU A 127 23.82 10.19 -32.66
N ASP A 128 23.21 10.79 -31.65
CA ASP A 128 23.71 12.04 -31.07
C ASP A 128 24.34 11.79 -29.69
N ILE A 129 25.45 12.47 -29.41
CA ILE A 129 26.11 12.48 -28.10
C ILE A 129 26.44 13.92 -27.69
N THR A 130 25.90 14.34 -26.56
CA THR A 130 26.12 15.64 -25.96
C THR A 130 27.17 15.54 -24.86
N VAL A 131 28.16 16.44 -24.94
CA VAL A 131 29.28 16.53 -24.00
C VAL A 131 29.50 17.97 -23.57
N LYS A 132 30.21 18.15 -22.46
CA LYS A 132 30.60 19.45 -21.94
C LYS A 132 32.11 19.64 -22.06
N VAL A 133 32.56 20.79 -22.56
CA VAL A 133 33.98 21.15 -22.55
C VAL A 133 34.45 21.42 -21.13
N ASN A 134 35.50 20.75 -20.68
CA ASN A 134 36.01 20.90 -19.32
C ASN A 134 36.58 22.31 -19.08
N GLN A 135 36.39 22.83 -17.86
CA GLN A 135 36.77 24.22 -17.51
C GLN A 135 38.27 24.50 -17.69
N ASP A 136 39.11 23.48 -17.48
CA ASP A 136 40.57 23.62 -17.47
C ASP A 136 41.22 23.50 -18.85
N VAL A 137 40.42 23.37 -19.92
CA VAL A 137 40.94 23.25 -21.29
C VAL A 137 41.48 24.60 -21.77
N ALA A 138 42.77 24.64 -22.09
CA ALA A 138 43.43 25.86 -22.51
C ALA A 138 42.91 26.35 -23.89
N PRO A 139 42.64 27.66 -24.05
CA PRO A 139 42.35 28.28 -25.34
C PRO A 139 43.43 28.00 -26.39
N GLY A 140 42.99 27.82 -27.64
CA GLY A 140 43.80 27.39 -28.78
C GLY A 140 43.95 25.87 -28.91
N LYS A 141 43.46 25.08 -27.96
CA LYS A 141 43.46 23.61 -28.03
C LYS A 141 42.43 23.12 -29.04
N ILE A 142 42.82 22.17 -29.88
CA ILE A 142 41.90 21.39 -30.71
C ILE A 142 41.53 20.12 -29.95
N ILE A 143 40.24 19.89 -29.74
CA ILE A 143 39.66 18.66 -29.18
C ILE A 143 39.16 17.83 -30.36
N THR A 144 39.76 16.67 -30.58
CA THR A 144 39.35 15.73 -31.62
C THR A 144 38.59 14.58 -30.98
N ASN A 145 37.28 14.51 -31.21
CA ASN A 145 36.46 13.40 -30.75
C ASN A 145 36.39 12.30 -31.82
N ILE A 146 36.57 11.04 -31.43
CA ILE A 146 36.73 9.90 -32.35
C ILE A 146 35.61 8.89 -32.10
N VAL A 147 34.94 8.47 -33.16
CA VAL A 147 34.02 7.32 -33.12
C VAL A 147 34.61 6.18 -33.94
N SER A 148 34.48 4.96 -33.44
CA SER A 148 34.78 3.72 -34.17
C SER A 148 33.53 2.85 -34.26
N ILE A 149 33.28 2.27 -35.43
CA ILE A 149 32.20 1.32 -35.67
C ILE A 149 32.80 -0.02 -36.09
N ASP A 150 32.28 -1.12 -35.55
CA ASP A 150 32.71 -2.49 -35.84
C ASP A 150 31.50 -3.42 -36.00
N SER A 151 31.67 -4.53 -36.72
CA SER A 151 30.64 -5.58 -36.86
C SER A 151 31.25 -6.94 -37.22
N ASP A 152 30.44 -7.99 -37.16
CA ASP A 152 30.87 -9.36 -37.46
C ASP A 152 31.30 -9.57 -38.93
N GLN A 153 30.78 -8.75 -39.85
CA GLN A 153 30.92 -8.96 -41.29
C GLN A 153 31.76 -7.89 -42.00
N THR A 154 32.02 -6.75 -41.36
CA THR A 154 32.76 -5.64 -41.95
C THR A 154 34.07 -5.38 -41.20
N SER A 155 35.04 -4.72 -41.83
CA SER A 155 36.21 -4.24 -41.09
C SER A 155 35.85 -2.95 -40.34
N PRO A 156 36.44 -2.69 -39.16
CA PRO A 156 36.15 -1.49 -38.40
C PRO A 156 36.40 -0.20 -39.21
N ALA A 157 35.54 0.79 -39.02
CA ALA A 157 35.68 2.13 -39.59
C ALA A 157 35.70 3.18 -38.48
N THR A 158 36.26 4.36 -38.77
CA THR A 158 36.38 5.45 -37.80
C THR A 158 36.07 6.80 -38.43
N ALA A 159 35.43 7.69 -37.67
CA ALA A 159 35.24 9.09 -38.03
C ALA A 159 35.65 10.02 -36.88
N THR A 160 36.00 11.26 -37.22
CA THR A 160 36.48 12.25 -36.26
C THR A 160 35.82 13.60 -36.46
N ALA A 161 35.59 14.33 -35.38
CA ALA A 161 35.15 15.72 -35.42
C ALA A 161 36.00 16.59 -34.49
N ASP A 162 36.40 17.76 -34.99
CA ASP A 162 37.28 18.69 -34.29
C ASP A 162 36.50 19.90 -33.74
N VAL A 163 36.89 20.32 -32.54
CA VAL A 163 36.44 21.56 -31.88
C VAL A 163 37.66 22.36 -31.47
N MET A 164 37.70 23.67 -31.78
CA MET A 164 38.75 24.58 -31.33
C MET A 164 38.30 25.36 -30.09
N VAL A 165 39.01 25.23 -28.99
CA VAL A 165 38.74 26.00 -27.77
C VAL A 165 39.23 27.43 -27.97
N VAL A 166 38.42 28.44 -27.66
CA VAL A 166 38.79 29.86 -27.77
C VAL A 166 38.79 30.56 -26.41
N ASN A 167 39.50 31.70 -26.31
CA ASN A 167 39.53 32.47 -25.07
C ASN A 167 38.12 33.00 -24.79
N GLY A 168 37.61 32.79 -23.58
CA GLY A 168 36.44 33.49 -23.05
C GLY A 168 36.76 34.97 -22.82
N GLY A 169 36.98 35.72 -23.90
CA GLY A 169 37.13 37.16 -23.87
C GLY A 169 35.76 37.82 -24.03
N SER A 170 35.19 38.27 -22.91
CA SER A 170 34.16 39.31 -22.78
C SER A 170 33.65 39.96 -24.08
N GLU A 171 32.73 39.27 -24.75
CA GLU A 171 31.53 39.78 -25.44
C GLU A 171 30.58 38.57 -25.40
N THR A 172 29.53 38.46 -24.61
CA THR A 172 28.70 39.37 -23.80
C THR A 172 28.22 38.59 -22.56
N ASP A 173 27.49 39.22 -21.64
CA ASP A 173 26.73 38.53 -20.57
C ASP A 173 26.04 37.23 -21.05
N ASP A 174 26.63 36.07 -20.75
CA ASP A 174 25.97 34.76 -20.86
C ASP A 174 25.05 34.48 -19.66
N GLY A 175 24.45 35.55 -19.14
CA GLY A 175 23.15 35.51 -18.46
C GLY A 175 21.98 35.81 -19.40
N ASP A 176 22.21 36.05 -20.70
CA ASP A 176 21.20 36.64 -21.59
C ASP A 176 20.94 35.88 -22.91
N LEU A 177 21.65 34.79 -23.23
CA LEU A 177 21.36 34.00 -24.45
C LEU A 177 20.17 33.03 -24.32
N LEU A 178 19.74 32.73 -23.10
CA LEU A 178 18.66 31.78 -22.82
C LEU A 178 17.49 32.48 -22.14
N ILE A 179 16.30 32.28 -22.68
CA ILE A 179 15.04 32.74 -22.10
C ILE A 179 14.23 31.50 -21.72
N ASP A 180 14.12 31.23 -20.42
CA ASP A 180 13.26 30.16 -19.91
C ASP A 180 11.81 30.63 -19.90
N THR A 181 10.94 29.90 -20.59
CA THR A 181 9.50 30.11 -20.60
C THR A 181 8.86 29.10 -19.64
N ASN A 182 8.14 29.59 -18.62
CA ASN A 182 7.51 28.75 -17.59
C ASN A 182 6.00 28.54 -17.83
N ASP A 183 5.47 29.07 -18.93
CA ASP A 183 4.05 29.04 -19.26
C ASP A 183 3.89 28.34 -20.63
N LEU A 184 3.91 27.00 -20.56
CA LEU A 184 3.67 26.10 -21.69
C LEU A 184 2.44 25.25 -21.40
N GLN A 185 1.64 25.05 -22.44
CA GLN A 185 0.52 24.11 -22.41
C GLN A 185 0.66 23.15 -23.59
N VAL A 186 0.54 21.86 -23.32
CA VAL A 186 0.54 20.81 -24.34
C VAL A 186 -0.87 20.27 -24.52
N THR A 187 -1.27 19.96 -25.75
CA THR A 187 -2.56 19.35 -26.06
C THR A 187 -2.41 18.35 -27.21
N PRO A 188 -2.88 17.10 -27.06
CA PRO A 188 -3.44 16.53 -25.83
C PRO A 188 -2.35 16.32 -24.76
N GLU A 189 -2.74 16.36 -23.48
CA GLU A 189 -1.84 16.07 -22.35
C GLU A 189 -1.54 14.57 -22.20
N ILE A 190 -2.38 13.72 -22.81
CA ILE A 190 -2.27 12.26 -22.81
C ILE A 190 -2.31 11.77 -24.25
N ILE A 191 -1.36 10.93 -24.65
CA ILE A 191 -1.31 10.27 -25.95
C ILE A 191 -1.12 8.76 -25.80
N SER A 192 -1.76 7.99 -26.69
CA SER A 192 -1.56 6.55 -26.80
C SER A 192 -0.51 6.22 -27.86
N ARG A 193 0.35 5.23 -27.58
CA ARG A 193 1.27 4.66 -28.57
C ARG A 193 0.55 3.95 -29.71
N GLN A 194 -0.64 3.41 -29.48
CA GLN A 194 -1.45 2.72 -30.49
C GLN A 194 -2.09 3.69 -31.49
N ASP A 195 -2.39 4.90 -31.04
CA ASP A 195 -2.92 5.94 -31.90
C ASP A 195 -1.81 6.87 -32.35
N THR A 196 -1.17 6.57 -33.48
CA THR A 196 -0.17 7.47 -34.07
C THR A 196 -0.80 8.62 -34.87
N SER A 197 -2.13 8.75 -34.89
CA SER A 197 -2.84 9.77 -35.64
C SER A 197 -2.98 11.08 -34.87
N GLY A 198 -3.10 12.18 -35.60
CA GLY A 198 -3.20 13.53 -35.03
C GLY A 198 -1.84 14.15 -34.71
N ASP A 199 -1.90 15.28 -34.00
CA ASP A 199 -0.76 16.14 -33.71
C ASP A 199 -0.72 16.51 -32.23
N VAL A 200 0.48 16.87 -31.75
CA VAL A 200 0.70 17.47 -30.44
C VAL A 200 0.89 18.97 -30.62
N THR A 201 -0.02 19.75 -30.04
CA THR A 201 0.06 21.21 -30.04
C THR A 201 0.72 21.68 -28.75
N VAL A 202 1.74 22.52 -28.87
CA VAL A 202 2.33 23.23 -27.74
C VAL A 202 2.07 24.73 -27.88
N VAL A 203 1.50 25.32 -26.83
CA VAL A 203 1.32 26.76 -26.69
C VAL A 203 2.45 27.28 -25.82
N VAL A 204 3.32 28.11 -26.39
CA VAL A 204 4.45 28.75 -25.71
C VAL A 204 4.10 30.22 -25.50
N LYS A 205 4.10 30.68 -24.25
CA LYS A 205 4.00 32.11 -23.94
C LYS A 205 5.37 32.69 -23.64
N LEU A 206 5.77 33.68 -24.45
CA LEU A 206 7.03 34.38 -24.26
C LEU A 206 6.91 35.44 -23.16
N PRO A 207 8.00 35.73 -22.42
CA PRO A 207 8.04 36.81 -21.44
C PRO A 207 7.66 38.17 -22.03
N ASN A 208 7.12 39.04 -21.18
CA ASN A 208 6.77 40.41 -21.55
C ASN A 208 7.99 41.17 -22.11
N GLY A 209 7.79 41.88 -23.21
CA GLY A 209 8.83 42.66 -23.89
C GLY A 209 9.48 41.95 -25.08
N ILE A 210 9.05 40.71 -25.40
CA ILE A 210 9.35 40.05 -26.67
C ILE A 210 8.12 40.17 -27.57
N GLU A 211 8.23 40.94 -28.64
CA GLU A 211 7.16 41.16 -29.61
C GLU A 211 7.14 40.02 -30.65
N LYS A 212 6.00 39.86 -31.33
CA LYS A 212 5.86 38.84 -32.39
C LYS A 212 6.95 38.96 -33.45
N ASP A 213 7.35 40.18 -33.79
CA ASP A 213 8.36 40.44 -34.82
C ASP A 213 9.80 40.13 -34.35
N ASP A 214 10.02 39.87 -33.06
CA ASP A 214 11.33 39.47 -32.52
C ASP A 214 11.62 37.98 -32.70
N VAL A 215 10.60 37.16 -32.94
CA VAL A 215 10.72 35.70 -33.13
C VAL A 215 11.32 35.41 -34.51
N LEU A 216 12.31 34.52 -34.56
CA LEU A 216 12.90 34.09 -35.82
C LEU A 216 11.90 33.22 -36.59
N ASP A 217 11.80 33.42 -37.91
CA ASP A 217 10.89 32.69 -38.78
C ASP A 217 11.47 31.32 -39.18
N GLU A 218 11.84 30.54 -38.17
CA GLU A 218 12.30 29.16 -38.28
C GLU A 218 11.37 28.28 -37.43
N PRO A 219 11.17 27.00 -37.80
CA PRO A 219 10.36 26.08 -37.01
C PRO A 219 10.88 25.93 -35.58
N LEU A 220 9.99 25.95 -34.60
CA LEU A 220 10.31 25.48 -33.25
C LEU A 220 10.64 23.97 -33.30
N THR A 221 11.52 23.52 -32.42
CA THR A 221 11.88 22.09 -32.31
C THR A 221 11.43 21.51 -30.97
N LEU A 222 10.95 20.28 -30.97
CA LEU A 222 10.58 19.51 -29.78
C LEU A 222 11.62 18.42 -29.49
N GLN A 223 12.22 18.45 -28.32
CA GLN A 223 13.21 17.46 -27.85
C GLN A 223 12.53 16.22 -27.26
N PRO A 224 13.18 15.03 -27.30
CA PRO A 224 14.62 14.79 -27.50
C PRO A 224 15.10 14.59 -28.94
N ALA A 225 14.21 14.55 -29.94
CA ALA A 225 14.59 14.24 -31.33
C ALA A 225 14.65 15.46 -32.26
N GLY A 226 14.58 16.68 -31.70
CA GLY A 226 14.58 17.91 -32.49
C GLY A 226 13.46 17.97 -33.53
N ILE A 227 12.25 17.47 -33.20
CA ILE A 227 11.13 17.38 -34.12
C ILE A 227 10.69 18.79 -34.49
N GLU A 228 10.82 19.17 -35.76
CA GLU A 228 10.38 20.48 -36.24
C GLU A 228 8.84 20.60 -36.21
N ALA A 229 8.35 21.77 -35.82
CA ALA A 229 6.94 22.10 -35.89
C ALA A 229 6.47 22.07 -37.35
N ALA A 230 5.46 21.23 -37.64
CA ALA A 230 4.84 21.15 -38.96
C ALA A 230 4.07 22.43 -39.30
N GLU A 231 3.48 23.06 -38.27
CA GLU A 231 2.84 24.37 -38.37
C GLU A 231 3.18 25.21 -37.15
N GLN A 232 3.35 26.52 -37.33
CA GLN A 232 3.44 27.44 -36.21
C GLN A 232 2.68 28.74 -36.47
N LEU A 233 2.00 29.24 -35.45
CA LEU A 233 1.28 30.51 -35.46
C LEU A 233 1.77 31.38 -34.32
N ILE A 234 2.36 32.52 -34.68
CA ILE A 234 2.79 33.53 -33.72
C ILE A 234 1.72 34.61 -33.64
N SER A 235 1.21 34.87 -32.44
CA SER A 235 0.17 35.86 -32.18
C SER A 235 0.57 36.79 -31.04
N GLU A 236 0.23 38.06 -31.18
CA GLU A 236 0.40 39.05 -30.12
C GLU A 236 -0.91 39.14 -29.32
N THR A 237 -0.80 39.08 -27.99
CA THR A 237 -1.94 39.17 -27.07
C THR A 237 -1.73 40.28 -26.04
N VAL A 238 -2.76 40.58 -25.26
CA VAL A 238 -2.64 41.55 -24.15
C VAL A 238 -1.64 41.12 -23.07
N ASP A 239 -1.34 39.81 -22.99
CA ASP A 239 -0.47 39.21 -21.98
C ASP A 239 0.90 38.80 -22.54
N GLY A 240 1.25 39.27 -23.74
CA GLY A 240 2.52 38.98 -24.41
C GLY A 240 2.38 38.19 -25.72
N THR A 241 3.51 37.77 -26.28
CA THR A 241 3.59 36.97 -27.51
C THR A 241 3.32 35.50 -27.21
N ILE A 242 2.39 34.89 -27.94
CA ILE A 242 2.07 33.47 -27.86
C ILE A 242 2.46 32.81 -29.18
N ILE A 243 3.11 31.65 -29.08
CA ILE A 243 3.43 30.77 -30.21
C ILE A 243 2.63 29.50 -30.03
N LEU A 244 1.81 29.16 -31.03
CA LEU A 244 1.18 27.85 -31.13
C LEU A 244 2.00 27.04 -32.13
N ALA A 245 2.63 25.95 -31.70
CA ALA A 245 3.42 25.05 -32.53
C ALA A 245 2.78 23.67 -32.58
N VAL A 246 2.64 23.10 -33.78
CA VAL A 246 2.02 21.80 -34.02
C VAL A 246 3.09 20.81 -34.43
N PHE A 247 3.26 19.76 -33.65
CA PHE A 247 4.25 18.69 -33.85
C PHE A 247 3.57 17.39 -34.24
N ASN A 248 4.20 16.64 -35.14
CA ASN A 248 3.66 15.35 -35.57
C ASN A 248 3.74 14.33 -34.42
N LYS A 249 2.58 13.79 -34.01
CA LYS A 249 2.49 12.82 -32.90
C LYS A 249 3.28 11.53 -33.18
N ALA A 250 3.26 11.03 -34.41
CA ALA A 250 3.98 9.82 -34.77
C ALA A 250 5.51 9.99 -34.66
N ALA A 251 6.03 11.16 -35.08
CA ALA A 251 7.45 11.50 -34.91
C ALA A 251 7.83 11.59 -33.43
N LEU A 252 6.96 12.15 -32.59
CA LEU A 252 7.16 12.17 -31.15
C LEU A 252 7.18 10.77 -30.54
N LEU A 253 6.17 9.94 -30.84
CA LEU A 253 6.10 8.57 -30.32
C LEU A 253 7.27 7.70 -30.80
N PHE A 254 7.82 7.98 -31.98
CA PHE A 254 9.03 7.33 -32.50
C PHE A 254 10.31 7.78 -31.77
N ALA A 255 10.35 9.04 -31.33
CA ALA A 255 11.48 9.60 -30.58
C ALA A 255 11.53 9.13 -29.12
N VAL A 256 10.37 8.78 -28.54
CA VAL A 256 10.30 8.24 -27.19
C VAL A 256 10.59 6.73 -27.20
N PRO A 257 11.46 6.20 -26.30
CA PRO A 257 11.76 4.76 -26.23
C PRO A 257 10.50 3.90 -26.26
N PHE A 258 10.49 2.83 -27.05
CA PHE A 258 9.28 2.06 -27.35
C PHE A 258 8.63 1.45 -26.09
N ASP A 259 9.45 1.08 -25.12
CA ASP A 259 9.09 0.53 -23.81
C ASP A 259 8.73 1.59 -22.76
N TYR A 260 8.77 2.88 -23.12
CA TYR A 260 8.44 3.95 -22.20
C TYR A 260 6.94 4.22 -22.15
N PHE A 261 6.37 4.13 -20.96
CA PHE A 261 5.01 4.52 -20.61
C PHE A 261 5.08 5.40 -19.37
N GLY A 262 4.36 6.51 -19.36
CA GLY A 262 4.48 7.46 -18.26
C GLY A 262 4.50 8.93 -18.68
N LEU A 263 4.80 9.78 -17.69
CA LEU A 263 5.00 11.21 -17.87
C LEU A 263 6.35 11.46 -18.54
N TYR A 264 6.33 11.87 -19.79
CA TYR A 264 7.52 12.14 -20.58
C TYR A 264 7.77 13.65 -20.68
N ASP A 265 8.95 14.10 -20.26
CA ASP A 265 9.34 15.50 -20.34
C ASP A 265 9.72 15.89 -21.76
N LEU A 266 9.21 17.03 -22.19
CA LEU A 266 9.40 17.64 -23.49
C LEU A 266 10.02 19.02 -23.32
N GLU A 267 11.03 19.33 -24.12
CA GLU A 267 11.59 20.67 -24.21
C GLU A 267 11.29 21.25 -25.61
N VAL A 268 10.61 22.39 -25.64
CA VAL A 268 10.38 23.18 -26.86
C VAL A 268 11.44 24.25 -26.96
N ILE A 269 12.14 24.31 -28.08
CA ILE A 269 13.22 25.25 -28.33
C ILE A 269 12.87 26.11 -29.55
N GLY A 270 13.11 27.41 -29.45
CA GLY A 270 13.04 28.35 -30.57
C GLY A 270 14.08 29.46 -30.45
N MET A 271 14.15 30.30 -31.48
CA MET A 271 15.16 31.36 -31.57
C MET A 271 14.51 32.72 -31.85
N LEU A 272 15.11 33.78 -31.32
CA LEU A 272 14.78 35.17 -31.65
C LEU A 272 15.69 35.66 -32.78
N LYS A 273 15.26 36.67 -33.53
CA LYS A 273 16.08 37.35 -34.57
C LYS A 273 17.36 37.97 -34.03
N SER A 274 17.43 38.21 -32.72
CA SER A 274 18.63 38.64 -32.01
C SER A 274 19.70 37.55 -31.87
N GLY A 275 19.36 36.30 -32.18
CA GLY A 275 20.22 35.13 -31.96
C GLY A 275 20.07 34.50 -30.57
N ARG A 276 19.23 35.05 -29.70
CA ARG A 276 18.90 34.47 -28.39
C ARG A 276 17.98 33.25 -28.56
N ILE A 277 18.17 32.24 -27.72
CA ILE A 277 17.34 31.03 -27.67
C ILE A 277 16.29 31.20 -26.57
N PHE A 278 15.07 30.76 -26.83
CA PHE A 278 14.08 30.53 -25.78
C PHE A 278 13.75 29.05 -25.71
N ARG A 279 13.54 28.56 -24.48
CA ARG A 279 13.17 27.17 -24.24
C ARG A 279 12.07 27.09 -23.20
N GLY A 280 11.26 26.06 -23.31
CA GLY A 280 10.19 25.79 -22.38
C GLY A 280 10.01 24.31 -22.16
N ASN A 281 9.79 23.92 -20.91
CA ASN A 281 9.54 22.54 -20.54
C ASN A 281 8.05 22.29 -20.34
N THR A 282 7.56 21.19 -20.86
CA THR A 282 6.23 20.65 -20.60
C THR A 282 6.36 19.14 -20.50
N SER A 283 5.34 18.44 -20.02
CA SER A 283 5.35 16.99 -20.01
C SER A 283 4.10 16.47 -20.68
N ILE A 284 4.21 15.34 -21.37
CA ILE A 284 3.07 14.63 -21.97
C ILE A 284 3.02 13.23 -21.38
N TYR A 285 1.82 12.70 -21.15
CA TYR A 285 1.68 11.33 -20.68
C TYR A 285 1.53 10.38 -21.85
N ILE A 286 2.32 9.31 -21.89
CA ILE A 286 2.32 8.30 -22.95
C ILE A 286 1.78 6.99 -22.38
N ILE A 287 0.70 6.46 -22.96
CA ILE A 287 0.09 5.18 -22.55
C ILE A 287 0.38 4.04 -23.53
N GLY A 288 0.23 2.82 -22.99
CA GLY A 288 0.63 1.50 -23.51
C GLY A 288 0.12 1.05 -24.88
N GLU A 289 0.50 -0.17 -25.24
CA GLU A 289 0.07 -0.86 -26.46
C GLU A 289 -1.40 -1.34 -26.38
N GLY A 290 -2.07 -1.09 -25.27
CA GLY A 290 -3.46 -1.51 -25.08
C GLY A 290 -3.57 -3.01 -24.74
N ASP A 291 -2.48 -3.65 -24.34
CA ASP A 291 -2.56 -4.95 -23.67
C ASP A 291 -2.95 -4.73 -22.21
N ILE A 292 -3.71 -5.66 -21.64
CA ILE A 292 -4.16 -5.55 -20.25
C ILE A 292 -3.00 -5.70 -19.26
N SER A 293 -1.89 -6.31 -19.66
CA SER A 293 -0.66 -6.44 -18.88
C SER A 293 0.02 -5.08 -18.62
N ASP A 294 -0.28 -4.07 -19.44
CA ASP A 294 0.12 -2.67 -19.21
C ASP A 294 -0.61 -2.04 -18.02
N TYR A 295 -1.67 -2.67 -17.51
CA TYR A 295 -2.53 -2.14 -16.46
C TYR A 295 -2.69 -3.08 -15.26
N VAL A 296 -2.52 -4.39 -15.46
CA VAL A 296 -2.86 -5.41 -14.47
C VAL A 296 -1.67 -6.33 -14.25
N SER A 297 -1.27 -6.48 -12.98
CA SER A 297 -0.23 -7.41 -12.56
C SER A 297 -0.77 -8.71 -11.98
N SER A 298 -1.95 -8.66 -11.36
CA SER A 298 -2.59 -9.86 -10.82
C SER A 298 -4.12 -9.82 -10.87
N ILE A 299 -4.70 -11.01 -11.01
CA ILE A 299 -6.14 -11.24 -10.96
C ILE A 299 -6.40 -12.44 -10.04
N ASP A 300 -7.19 -12.24 -9.00
CA ASP A 300 -7.57 -13.25 -8.01
C ASP A 300 -9.09 -13.47 -8.03
N ILE A 301 -9.55 -14.68 -8.38
CA ILE A 301 -10.97 -15.07 -8.38
C ILE A 301 -11.23 -16.19 -7.38
N ASN A 302 -12.11 -15.93 -6.41
CA ASN A 302 -12.48 -16.91 -5.40
C ASN A 302 -13.99 -17.07 -5.23
N ILE A 303 -14.40 -18.30 -4.93
CA ILE A 303 -15.69 -18.59 -4.30
C ILE A 303 -15.45 -19.22 -2.94
N SER A 304 -16.14 -18.72 -1.92
CA SER A 304 -16.00 -19.24 -0.56
C SER A 304 -17.32 -19.47 0.18
N GLN A 305 -17.25 -20.43 1.11
CA GLN A 305 -18.25 -20.68 2.14
C GLN A 305 -17.64 -20.24 3.47
N ILE A 306 -18.17 -19.20 4.08
CA ILE A 306 -17.57 -18.54 5.24
C ILE A 306 -18.48 -18.76 6.44
N TRP A 307 -17.93 -19.33 7.51
CA TRP A 307 -18.52 -19.32 8.84
C TRP A 307 -18.00 -18.09 9.58
N ASP A 308 -18.86 -17.11 9.73
CA ASP A 308 -18.58 -15.86 10.43
C ASP A 308 -19.31 -15.84 11.77
N TYR A 309 -18.64 -16.33 12.82
CA TYR A 309 -19.25 -16.49 14.15
C TYR A 309 -19.58 -15.15 14.85
N ASN A 310 -19.25 -14.03 14.20
CA ASN A 310 -19.53 -12.68 14.69
C ASN A 310 -20.71 -12.00 13.95
N ASP A 311 -21.44 -12.71 13.07
CA ASP A 311 -22.58 -12.16 12.33
C ASP A 311 -23.93 -12.55 12.96
N PRO A 312 -24.46 -11.77 13.92
CA PRO A 312 -25.72 -12.09 14.61
C PRO A 312 -26.95 -12.04 13.69
N GLU A 313 -26.83 -11.53 12.46
CA GLU A 313 -27.93 -11.54 11.47
C GLU A 313 -28.03 -12.89 10.73
N ASN A 314 -27.03 -13.77 10.88
CA ASN A 314 -26.99 -15.08 10.26
C ASN A 314 -27.23 -16.18 11.28
N ASP A 315 -28.42 -16.79 11.29
CA ASP A 315 -28.81 -17.86 12.22
C ASP A 315 -28.00 -19.16 12.08
N THR A 316 -27.17 -19.26 11.03
CA THR A 316 -26.28 -20.41 10.77
C THR A 316 -24.79 -20.05 10.74
N ASP A 317 -24.46 -18.76 10.90
CA ASP A 317 -23.14 -18.16 10.66
C ASP A 317 -22.58 -18.40 9.23
N LEU A 318 -23.32 -19.08 8.34
CA LEU A 318 -22.84 -19.50 7.02
C LEU A 318 -23.19 -18.49 5.93
N MET A 319 -22.15 -17.96 5.30
CA MET A 319 -22.17 -16.99 4.22
C MET A 319 -21.55 -17.57 2.96
N TYR A 320 -22.05 -17.18 1.80
CA TYR A 320 -21.46 -17.47 0.50
C TYR A 320 -20.91 -16.20 -0.10
N GLU A 321 -19.65 -16.23 -0.52
CA GLU A 321 -18.96 -15.09 -1.12
C GLU A 321 -18.38 -15.45 -2.49
N PHE A 322 -18.54 -14.55 -3.46
CA PHE A 322 -17.69 -14.45 -4.64
C PHE A 322 -16.79 -13.24 -4.48
N LYS A 323 -15.50 -13.39 -4.75
CA LYS A 323 -14.49 -12.33 -4.70
C LYS A 323 -13.76 -12.29 -6.04
N LEU A 324 -13.67 -11.11 -6.63
CA LEU A 324 -12.73 -10.77 -7.70
C LEU A 324 -11.86 -9.63 -7.20
N GLU A 325 -10.55 -9.82 -7.20
CA GLU A 325 -9.56 -8.80 -6.89
C GLU A 325 -8.61 -8.65 -8.07
N ILE A 326 -8.38 -7.41 -8.48
CA ILE A 326 -7.52 -7.07 -9.60
C ILE A 326 -6.56 -6.02 -9.12
N GLU A 327 -5.28 -6.24 -9.38
CA GLU A 327 -4.24 -5.37 -8.89
C GLU A 327 -3.34 -4.92 -10.03
N ALA A 328 -3.02 -3.64 -9.98
CA ALA A 328 -2.10 -2.99 -10.89
C ALA A 328 -0.81 -2.70 -10.13
N TRP A 329 0.32 -3.22 -10.64
CA TRP A 329 1.63 -2.82 -10.17
C TRP A 329 2.03 -1.55 -10.91
N ALA A 330 2.20 -0.46 -10.18
CA ALA A 330 2.95 0.65 -10.75
C ALA A 330 4.44 0.34 -10.53
N GLY A 331 5.16 0.19 -11.65
CA GLY A 331 6.58 -0.15 -11.68
C GLY A 331 7.48 0.74 -10.82
N ASP A 332 8.78 0.43 -10.86
CA ASP A 332 9.83 0.97 -9.99
C ASP A 332 9.61 2.42 -9.52
N TYR A 333 9.65 2.62 -8.19
CA TYR A 333 9.40 3.88 -7.45
C TYR A 333 10.21 5.09 -7.97
N LEU A 334 11.23 4.83 -8.79
CA LEU A 334 12.20 5.79 -9.30
C LEU A 334 11.65 6.70 -10.41
N ASN A 335 10.55 6.33 -11.09
CA ASN A 335 10.04 7.08 -12.26
C ASN A 335 8.71 7.82 -12.03
N GLY A 336 8.14 7.81 -10.82
CA GLY A 336 6.89 8.51 -10.52
C GLY A 336 5.67 8.02 -11.32
N PHE A 337 5.75 6.79 -11.86
CA PHE A 337 4.67 6.16 -12.61
C PHE A 337 3.54 5.77 -11.66
N ASN A 338 2.32 6.26 -11.90
CA ASN A 338 1.12 5.80 -11.22
C ASN A 338 0.13 5.26 -12.26
N ILE A 339 0.27 3.96 -12.56
CA ILE A 339 -0.55 3.22 -13.53
C ILE A 339 -2.05 3.36 -13.26
N ASP A 340 -2.41 3.58 -11.99
CA ASP A 340 -3.79 3.66 -11.58
C ASP A 340 -4.47 4.90 -12.13
N ALA A 341 -3.76 6.01 -12.34
CA ALA A 341 -4.34 7.28 -12.73
C ALA A 341 -5.08 7.19 -14.06
N PHE A 342 -4.75 6.17 -14.86
CA PHE A 342 -5.26 5.93 -16.21
C PHE A 342 -6.39 4.93 -16.26
N VAL A 343 -6.57 4.08 -15.24
CA VAL A 343 -7.72 3.19 -15.16
C VAL A 343 -8.92 4.00 -14.70
N LYS A 344 -9.93 4.12 -15.55
CA LYS A 344 -11.20 4.79 -15.21
C LYS A 344 -12.08 3.88 -14.36
N ASP A 345 -12.27 2.66 -14.85
CA ASP A 345 -12.99 1.58 -14.19
C ASP A 345 -12.60 0.22 -14.77
N ILE A 346 -12.96 -0.84 -14.05
CA ILE A 346 -12.78 -2.20 -14.51
C ILE A 346 -14.14 -2.85 -14.69
N GLU A 347 -14.34 -3.50 -15.82
CA GLU A 347 -15.51 -4.29 -16.12
C GLU A 347 -15.16 -5.79 -16.14
N PHE A 348 -16.11 -6.63 -15.72
CA PHE A 348 -15.98 -8.06 -15.92
C PHE A 348 -17.29 -8.71 -16.34
N ILE A 349 -17.16 -9.69 -17.24
CA ILE A 349 -18.25 -10.53 -17.72
C ILE A 349 -18.06 -11.92 -17.13
N THR A 350 -19.09 -12.38 -16.43
CA THR A 350 -19.14 -13.74 -15.86
C THR A 350 -19.43 -14.80 -16.94
N PRO A 351 -19.17 -16.09 -16.68
CA PRO A 351 -19.53 -17.17 -17.60
C PRO A 351 -21.03 -17.25 -17.93
N ALA A 352 -21.87 -16.70 -17.05
CA ALA A 352 -23.31 -16.59 -17.25
C ALA A 352 -23.73 -15.38 -18.12
N GLY A 353 -22.78 -14.56 -18.59
CA GLY A 353 -23.02 -13.39 -19.42
C GLY A 353 -23.43 -12.13 -18.66
N ASN A 354 -23.28 -12.11 -17.33
CA ASN A 354 -23.56 -10.91 -16.52
C ASN A 354 -22.35 -9.97 -16.55
N LEU A 355 -22.59 -8.70 -16.85
CA LEU A 355 -21.62 -7.60 -16.83
C LEU A 355 -21.65 -6.87 -15.47
N PHE A 356 -20.48 -6.63 -14.89
CA PHE A 356 -20.30 -5.86 -13.68
C PHE A 356 -19.19 -4.82 -13.87
N THR A 357 -19.30 -3.70 -13.16
CA THR A 357 -18.32 -2.60 -13.19
C THR A 357 -17.82 -2.31 -11.78
N ILE A 358 -16.51 -2.14 -11.63
CA ILE A 358 -15.80 -1.73 -10.42
C ILE A 358 -15.24 -0.32 -10.67
N PRO A 359 -15.94 0.75 -10.23
CA PRO A 359 -15.46 2.11 -10.41
C PRO A 359 -14.33 2.43 -9.42
N LYS A 360 -13.60 3.51 -9.68
CA LYS A 360 -12.76 4.16 -8.67
C LYS A 360 -13.62 4.85 -7.60
N LEU A 361 -14.02 4.09 -6.60
CA LEU A 361 -14.77 4.60 -5.46
C LEU A 361 -14.22 4.04 -4.16
N ASP A 362 -14.30 4.86 -3.11
CA ASP A 362 -14.11 4.39 -1.74
C ASP A 362 -15.11 3.27 -1.46
N GLY A 363 -14.67 2.26 -0.71
CA GLY A 363 -15.42 1.03 -0.52
C GLY A 363 -16.87 1.23 -0.07
N GLN A 364 -17.82 0.65 -0.82
CA GLN A 364 -19.25 0.75 -0.54
C GLN A 364 -19.99 -0.58 -0.73
N TRP A 365 -20.83 -0.92 0.25
CA TRP A 365 -21.81 -2.00 0.16
C TRP A 365 -23.13 -1.49 -0.42
N SER A 366 -23.63 -2.16 -1.45
CA SER A 366 -24.96 -1.89 -2.01
C SER A 366 -25.56 -3.17 -2.57
N GLY A 367 -26.74 -3.56 -2.07
CA GLY A 367 -27.47 -4.74 -2.55
C GLY A 367 -26.72 -6.07 -2.42
N GLY A 368 -25.92 -6.26 -1.37
CA GLY A 368 -25.10 -7.47 -1.17
C GLY A 368 -23.82 -7.52 -2.01
N ILE A 369 -23.47 -6.42 -2.67
CA ILE A 369 -22.25 -6.26 -3.45
C ILE A 369 -21.38 -5.19 -2.81
N TRP A 370 -20.09 -5.49 -2.62
CA TRP A 370 -19.04 -4.56 -2.28
C TRP A 370 -18.21 -4.24 -3.52
N ARG A 371 -17.89 -2.97 -3.69
CA ARG A 371 -16.91 -2.50 -4.66
C ARG A 371 -15.99 -1.52 -3.95
N SER A 372 -14.68 -1.67 -4.14
CA SER A 372 -13.72 -0.68 -3.68
C SER A 372 -12.59 -0.53 -4.69
N TYR A 373 -11.99 0.66 -4.65
CA TYR A 373 -10.67 0.94 -5.18
C TYR A 373 -9.82 1.49 -4.03
N GLU A 374 -8.62 0.95 -3.89
CA GLU A 374 -7.65 1.34 -2.87
C GLU A 374 -6.28 1.51 -3.52
N TYR A 375 -5.61 2.63 -3.23
CA TYR A 375 -4.23 2.87 -3.64
C TYR A 375 -3.32 2.85 -2.42
N ASP A 376 -2.32 1.98 -2.45
CA ASP A 376 -1.29 1.88 -1.44
C ASP A 376 -0.02 2.62 -1.91
N PRO A 377 0.28 3.81 -1.34
CA PRO A 377 1.45 4.61 -1.74
C PRO A 377 2.78 4.01 -1.24
N GLN A 378 2.76 3.11 -0.27
CA GLN A 378 3.96 2.45 0.24
C GLN A 378 4.48 1.44 -0.78
N TRP A 379 3.57 0.70 -1.41
CA TRP A 379 3.90 -0.36 -2.37
C TRP A 379 3.63 0.04 -3.83
N ASN A 380 3.15 1.25 -4.07
CA ASN A 380 2.74 1.76 -5.39
C ASN A 380 1.77 0.78 -6.08
N ARG A 381 0.73 0.37 -5.35
CA ARG A 381 -0.19 -0.69 -5.76
C ARG A 381 -1.60 -0.16 -5.75
N ALA A 382 -2.30 -0.31 -6.87
CA ALA A 382 -3.73 -0.07 -6.93
C ALA A 382 -4.49 -1.38 -6.95
N ARG A 383 -5.57 -1.44 -6.19
CA ARG A 383 -6.41 -2.62 -6.02
C ARG A 383 -7.86 -2.26 -6.32
N TRP A 384 -8.47 -3.01 -7.23
CA TRP A 384 -9.91 -3.03 -7.45
C TRP A 384 -10.49 -4.31 -6.88
N LEU A 385 -11.52 -4.18 -6.05
CA LEU A 385 -12.12 -5.29 -5.35
C LEU A 385 -13.61 -5.33 -5.62
N PHE A 386 -14.11 -6.49 -6.01
CA PHE A 386 -15.51 -6.82 -6.09
C PHE A 386 -15.79 -7.99 -5.16
N ARG A 387 -16.78 -7.85 -4.27
CA ARG A 387 -17.31 -8.97 -3.49
C ARG A 387 -18.81 -9.05 -3.63
N ALA A 388 -19.36 -10.24 -3.79
CA ALA A 388 -20.79 -10.49 -3.68
C ALA A 388 -21.03 -11.48 -2.54
N ARG A 389 -21.81 -11.06 -1.52
CA ARG A 389 -22.13 -11.85 -0.34
C ARG A 389 -23.61 -12.17 -0.27
N SER A 390 -23.92 -13.38 0.20
CA SER A 390 -25.31 -13.83 0.38
C SER A 390 -25.36 -15.01 1.35
N SER A 391 -26.40 -15.09 2.18
CA SER A 391 -26.74 -16.29 2.96
C SER A 391 -27.39 -17.40 2.10
N ASN A 392 -27.75 -17.09 0.86
CA ASN A 392 -28.33 -18.03 -0.10
C ASN A 392 -27.32 -18.39 -1.19
N LEU A 393 -26.90 -19.65 -1.23
CA LEU A 393 -25.99 -20.21 -2.25
C LEU A 393 -26.46 -19.95 -3.69
N ASN A 394 -27.78 -19.90 -3.93
CA ASN A 394 -28.30 -19.65 -5.28
C ASN A 394 -27.95 -18.25 -5.80
N ALA A 395 -27.62 -17.30 -4.93
CA ALA A 395 -27.17 -15.97 -5.35
C ALA A 395 -25.82 -16.01 -6.08
N LEU A 396 -24.99 -17.02 -5.82
CA LEU A 396 -23.68 -17.16 -6.49
C LEU A 396 -23.77 -17.78 -7.88
N LYS A 397 -24.97 -18.19 -8.36
CA LYS A 397 -25.14 -18.74 -9.72
C LYS A 397 -24.70 -17.79 -10.83
N ALA A 398 -24.63 -16.49 -10.54
CA ALA A 398 -24.15 -15.49 -11.48
C ALA A 398 -22.62 -15.57 -11.74
N TYR A 399 -21.84 -16.16 -10.83
CA TYR A 399 -20.37 -16.12 -10.83
C TYR A 399 -19.74 -17.53 -10.89
N GLY A 400 -20.38 -18.48 -11.58
CA GLY A 400 -19.93 -19.88 -11.61
C GLY A 400 -18.55 -20.11 -12.26
N ASP A 401 -18.15 -21.39 -12.33
CA ASP A 401 -16.98 -21.83 -13.11
C ASP A 401 -17.14 -21.48 -14.59
N GLY A 402 -16.04 -21.14 -15.25
CA GLY A 402 -16.05 -20.85 -16.68
C GLY A 402 -15.07 -19.76 -17.10
N GLU A 403 -15.22 -19.32 -18.34
CA GLU A 403 -14.46 -18.20 -18.89
C GLU A 403 -15.06 -16.86 -18.44
N TYR A 404 -14.21 -16.06 -17.80
CA TYR A 404 -14.45 -14.67 -17.46
C TYR A 404 -13.79 -13.77 -18.50
N THR A 405 -14.40 -12.63 -18.78
CA THR A 405 -13.73 -11.54 -19.51
C THR A 405 -13.48 -10.42 -18.53
N ILE A 406 -12.23 -10.01 -18.36
CA ILE A 406 -11.86 -8.82 -17.58
C ILE A 406 -11.48 -7.73 -18.58
N GLN A 407 -12.02 -6.53 -18.41
CA GLN A 407 -11.81 -5.38 -19.28
C GLN A 407 -11.40 -4.18 -18.44
N VAL A 408 -10.29 -3.55 -18.82
CA VAL A 408 -9.84 -2.27 -18.28
C VAL A 408 -10.31 -1.17 -19.22
N ASN A 409 -11.05 -0.21 -18.68
CA ASN A 409 -11.43 1.01 -19.39
C ASN A 409 -10.52 2.14 -18.92
N ASP A 410 -9.84 2.82 -19.85
CA ASP A 410 -8.93 3.90 -19.51
C ASP A 410 -9.59 5.30 -19.55
N VAL A 411 -8.84 6.32 -19.13
CA VAL A 411 -9.29 7.73 -19.09
C VAL A 411 -9.44 8.39 -20.47
N ILE A 412 -8.91 7.79 -21.54
CA ILE A 412 -9.11 8.24 -22.92
C ILE A 412 -10.17 7.41 -23.67
N ASP A 413 -10.97 6.63 -22.92
CA ASP A 413 -12.00 5.71 -23.40
C ASP A 413 -11.49 4.60 -24.35
N SER A 414 -10.21 4.22 -24.22
CA SER A 414 -9.66 2.99 -24.80
C SER A 414 -9.94 1.78 -23.90
N GLN A 415 -9.90 0.58 -24.49
CA GLN A 415 -10.30 -0.66 -23.85
C GLN A 415 -9.28 -1.78 -24.08
N SER A 416 -8.88 -2.43 -23.00
CA SER A 416 -8.00 -3.60 -23.00
C SER A 416 -8.71 -4.76 -22.28
N GLN A 417 -8.62 -5.98 -22.79
CA GLN A 417 -9.35 -7.12 -22.20
C GLN A 417 -8.56 -8.42 -22.20
N VAL A 418 -8.86 -9.30 -21.25
CA VAL A 418 -8.35 -10.68 -21.17
C VAL A 418 -9.46 -11.67 -20.90
N ALA A 419 -9.36 -12.85 -21.52
CA ALA A 419 -10.19 -14.00 -21.20
C ALA A 419 -9.46 -14.86 -20.16
N LEU A 420 -10.13 -15.13 -19.05
CA LEU A 420 -9.59 -15.83 -17.89
C LEU A 420 -10.44 -17.06 -17.56
N TRP A 421 -9.81 -18.23 -17.49
CA TRP A 421 -10.48 -19.46 -17.07
C TRP A 421 -10.54 -19.57 -15.54
N PHE A 422 -11.75 -19.51 -14.96
CA PHE A 422 -11.99 -19.89 -13.57
C PHE A 422 -12.32 -21.39 -13.48
N GLY A 423 -11.26 -22.18 -13.27
CA GLY A 423 -11.28 -23.64 -13.17
C GLY A 423 -9.86 -24.18 -12.94
N VAL A 424 -9.65 -25.47 -13.15
CA VAL A 424 -8.31 -26.07 -13.04
C VAL A 424 -7.43 -25.57 -14.21
N PRO A 425 -6.27 -24.95 -13.96
CA PRO A 425 -5.43 -24.41 -15.03
C PRO A 425 -4.99 -25.47 -16.04
N GLY A 426 -5.04 -25.12 -17.33
CA GLY A 426 -4.69 -26.02 -18.43
C GLY A 426 -5.73 -27.11 -18.75
N THR A 427 -6.88 -27.12 -18.06
CA THR A 427 -7.99 -28.04 -18.35
C THR A 427 -9.31 -27.27 -18.46
N ASN A 428 -10.40 -27.97 -18.79
CA ASN A 428 -11.77 -27.43 -18.75
C ASN A 428 -12.53 -27.91 -17.51
N ASP A 429 -11.82 -28.44 -16.51
CA ASP A 429 -12.43 -28.99 -15.31
C ASP A 429 -12.70 -27.86 -14.29
N PRO A 430 -13.86 -27.87 -13.62
CA PRO A 430 -14.15 -26.90 -12.57
C PRO A 430 -13.32 -27.18 -11.31
N ILE A 431 -13.10 -26.16 -10.48
CA ILE A 431 -12.56 -26.37 -9.13
C ILE A 431 -13.70 -26.92 -8.26
N ALA A 432 -13.49 -28.05 -7.59
CA ALA A 432 -14.49 -28.61 -6.70
C ALA A 432 -14.57 -27.79 -5.41
N GLN A 433 -15.77 -27.34 -5.03
CA GLN A 433 -15.97 -26.55 -3.81
C GLN A 433 -15.81 -27.43 -2.55
N PRO A 434 -14.89 -27.11 -1.63
CA PRO A 434 -14.88 -27.69 -0.29
C PRO A 434 -16.08 -27.22 0.52
N THR A 435 -16.62 -28.12 1.33
CA THR A 435 -17.86 -27.90 2.11
C THR A 435 -17.70 -28.23 3.59
N GLN A 436 -16.58 -28.83 4.00
CA GLN A 436 -16.31 -29.05 5.41
C GLN A 436 -16.03 -27.71 6.11
N GLU A 437 -16.77 -27.42 7.18
CA GLU A 437 -16.50 -26.31 8.10
C GLU A 437 -15.09 -26.45 8.71
N PRO A 438 -14.20 -25.47 8.50
CA PRO A 438 -12.94 -25.41 9.22
C PRO A 438 -13.20 -25.05 10.67
N VAL A 439 -12.60 -25.78 11.61
CA VAL A 439 -12.80 -25.55 13.04
C VAL A 439 -11.44 -25.37 13.71
N LEU A 440 -11.16 -24.13 14.10
CA LEU A 440 -10.00 -23.80 14.91
C LEU A 440 -10.24 -24.33 16.33
N ILE A 441 -9.27 -25.08 16.86
CA ILE A 441 -9.29 -25.62 18.23
C ILE A 441 -8.57 -24.66 19.17
N PHE A 442 -7.48 -24.05 18.71
CA PHE A 442 -6.74 -23.05 19.48
C PHE A 442 -6.09 -22.04 18.54
N PRO A 443 -6.16 -20.73 18.83
CA PRO A 443 -6.93 -20.10 19.92
C PRO A 443 -8.45 -20.27 19.74
N GLU A 444 -9.18 -20.32 20.86
CA GLU A 444 -10.63 -20.45 20.86
C GLU A 444 -11.30 -19.09 20.57
N GLN A 445 -12.52 -19.14 20.02
CA GLN A 445 -13.31 -17.95 19.68
C GLN A 445 -13.55 -17.07 20.93
N ASP A 446 -13.26 -15.79 20.81
CA ASP A 446 -13.40 -14.76 21.85
C ASP A 446 -12.67 -15.09 23.17
N GLN A 447 -11.66 -15.96 23.11
CA GLN A 447 -10.85 -16.32 24.27
C GLN A 447 -9.46 -15.68 24.24
N GLN A 448 -8.83 -15.66 25.40
CA GLN A 448 -7.46 -15.20 25.57
C GLN A 448 -6.46 -16.33 25.25
N ALA A 449 -5.36 -15.97 24.57
CA ALA A 449 -4.27 -16.89 24.26
C ALA A 449 -2.91 -16.26 24.60
N GLY A 450 -1.98 -17.08 25.12
CA GLY A 450 -0.60 -16.64 25.36
C GLY A 450 0.23 -16.61 24.09
N SER A 451 1.16 -15.65 23.98
CA SER A 451 2.15 -15.59 22.90
C SER A 451 3.47 -16.25 23.34
N PRO A 452 4.12 -17.08 22.50
CA PRO A 452 3.76 -17.38 21.11
C PRO A 452 2.67 -18.45 20.96
N ILE A 453 1.86 -18.32 19.90
CA ILE A 453 0.72 -19.18 19.62
C ILE A 453 1.08 -20.29 18.65
N THR A 454 0.64 -21.51 18.96
CA THR A 454 0.58 -22.59 17.96
C THR A 454 -0.88 -22.83 17.60
N PHE A 455 -1.27 -22.42 16.40
CA PHE A 455 -2.62 -22.62 15.90
C PHE A 455 -2.87 -24.11 15.69
N THR A 456 -4.02 -24.60 16.14
CA THR A 456 -4.44 -26.00 15.95
C THR A 456 -5.88 -26.08 15.48
N TRP A 457 -6.21 -27.09 14.68
CA TRP A 457 -7.54 -27.24 14.08
C TRP A 457 -7.94 -28.70 13.88
N LYS A 458 -9.24 -28.94 13.68
CA LYS A 458 -9.77 -30.28 13.39
C LYS A 458 -9.26 -30.76 12.02
N PRO A 459 -8.94 -32.07 11.84
CA PRO A 459 -8.45 -32.59 10.55
C PRO A 459 -9.36 -32.24 9.36
N CYS A 460 -8.75 -31.83 8.24
CA CYS A 460 -9.46 -31.68 6.97
C CYS A 460 -9.66 -33.05 6.31
N THR A 461 -10.90 -33.55 6.34
CA THR A 461 -11.33 -34.80 5.69
C THR A 461 -12.00 -34.58 4.34
N ASP A 462 -12.21 -33.32 3.94
CA ASP A 462 -12.78 -32.98 2.66
C ASP A 462 -11.88 -33.47 1.52
N LYS A 463 -12.49 -34.20 0.59
CA LYS A 463 -11.82 -34.73 -0.60
C LYS A 463 -11.56 -33.64 -1.64
N ASN A 464 -12.32 -32.54 -1.61
CA ASN A 464 -12.23 -31.43 -2.54
C ASN A 464 -11.17 -30.40 -2.09
N ALA A 465 -10.73 -30.44 -0.84
CA ALA A 465 -9.62 -29.63 -0.37
C ALA A 465 -8.28 -30.32 -0.65
N THR A 466 -7.26 -29.53 -1.00
CA THR A 466 -5.87 -29.98 -1.20
C THR A 466 -4.93 -29.38 -0.16
N GLU A 467 -5.27 -28.21 0.38
CA GLU A 467 -4.46 -27.50 1.37
C GLU A 467 -5.32 -26.82 2.45
N VAL A 468 -4.65 -26.45 3.54
CA VAL A 468 -5.21 -25.62 4.62
C VAL A 468 -4.45 -24.30 4.59
N ARG A 469 -5.17 -23.18 4.50
CA ARG A 469 -4.60 -21.83 4.66
C ARG A 469 -5.00 -21.27 6.01
N ILE A 470 -4.07 -20.62 6.69
CA ILE A 470 -4.35 -19.85 7.91
C ILE A 470 -3.80 -18.43 7.74
N ASN A 471 -4.67 -17.46 7.92
CA ASN A 471 -4.33 -16.04 7.91
C ASN A 471 -4.53 -15.48 9.31
N VAL A 472 -3.53 -14.76 9.81
CA VAL A 472 -3.59 -14.05 11.08
C VAL A 472 -3.60 -12.56 10.78
N LYS A 473 -4.63 -11.89 11.26
CA LYS A 473 -4.88 -10.47 11.05
C LYS A 473 -4.92 -9.74 12.37
N ASP A 474 -4.46 -8.50 12.36
CA ASP A 474 -4.73 -7.58 13.46
C ASP A 474 -6.25 -7.41 13.58
N GLY A 475 -6.79 -7.57 14.79
CA GLY A 475 -8.23 -7.55 15.04
C GLY A 475 -8.85 -6.16 15.00
N ASP A 476 -8.04 -5.11 15.15
CA ASP A 476 -8.49 -3.71 15.15
C ASP A 476 -8.43 -3.17 13.70
N THR A 477 -7.32 -3.38 12.98
CA THR A 477 -7.14 -2.85 11.60
C THR A 477 -7.60 -3.79 10.49
N SER A 478 -7.84 -5.07 10.80
CA SER A 478 -8.03 -6.14 9.80
C SER A 478 -6.86 -6.35 8.83
N GLU A 479 -5.70 -5.75 9.10
CA GLU A 479 -4.49 -5.91 8.28
C GLU A 479 -3.89 -7.30 8.44
N TYR A 480 -3.38 -7.85 7.34
CA TYR A 480 -2.70 -9.15 7.35
C TYR A 480 -1.36 -9.05 8.07
N TYR A 481 -1.19 -9.85 9.12
CA TYR A 481 0.06 -9.96 9.84
C TYR A 481 0.90 -11.15 9.35
N LYS A 482 0.28 -12.33 9.24
CA LYS A 482 0.93 -13.54 8.69
C LYS A 482 -0.04 -14.44 7.96
N GLU A 483 0.46 -15.09 6.94
CA GLU A 483 -0.27 -16.09 6.16
C GLU A 483 0.56 -17.35 6.03
N GLN A 484 -0.12 -18.50 6.04
CA GLN A 484 0.53 -19.79 5.81
C GLN A 484 -0.40 -20.76 5.10
N SER A 485 0.11 -21.39 4.04
CA SER A 485 -0.46 -22.60 3.45
C SER A 485 0.27 -23.84 3.93
N VAL A 486 -0.47 -24.89 4.31
CA VAL A 486 0.07 -26.21 4.67
C VAL A 486 -0.72 -27.32 3.98
N ASN A 487 -0.09 -28.49 3.82
CA ASN A 487 -0.78 -29.66 3.31
C ASN A 487 -2.00 -30.00 4.18
N LYS A 488 -3.12 -30.43 3.58
CA LYS A 488 -4.39 -30.68 4.28
C LYS A 488 -4.34 -31.71 5.41
N GLU A 489 -3.33 -32.58 5.42
CA GLU A 489 -3.13 -33.58 6.48
C GLU A 489 -2.60 -32.95 7.78
N ARG A 490 -2.12 -31.71 7.74
CA ARG A 490 -1.65 -30.96 8.91
C ARG A 490 -2.84 -30.46 9.74
N THR A 491 -2.64 -30.46 11.05
CA THR A 491 -3.62 -29.99 12.05
C THR A 491 -3.07 -28.86 12.94
N SER A 492 -1.90 -28.33 12.59
CA SER A 492 -1.25 -27.27 13.35
C SER A 492 -0.19 -26.50 12.57
N TRP A 493 0.00 -25.23 12.96
CA TRP A 493 1.04 -24.33 12.49
C TRP A 493 1.47 -23.35 13.59
N GLY A 494 2.75 -22.98 13.61
CA GLY A 494 3.37 -22.14 14.64
C GLY A 494 4.70 -22.73 15.13
N PRO A 495 5.32 -22.14 16.18
CA PRO A 495 4.82 -21.03 16.99
C PRO A 495 4.88 -19.67 16.26
N VAL A 496 3.87 -18.82 16.50
CA VAL A 496 3.77 -17.44 15.98
C VAL A 496 3.80 -16.48 17.16
N VAL A 497 4.79 -15.58 17.18
CA VAL A 497 4.84 -14.49 18.16
C VAL A 497 3.87 -13.40 17.71
N LEU A 498 2.87 -13.13 18.53
CA LEU A 498 1.94 -12.01 18.39
C LEU A 498 2.16 -11.02 19.53
N THR A 499 1.93 -9.73 19.26
CA THR A 499 1.90 -8.69 20.30
C THR A 499 0.57 -8.74 21.04
N ASP A 500 0.53 -8.11 22.21
CA ASP A 500 -0.72 -7.92 22.94
C ASP A 500 -1.72 -7.14 22.09
N GLY A 501 -2.98 -7.56 22.07
CA GLY A 501 -3.99 -6.96 21.20
C GLY A 501 -5.13 -7.88 20.80
N SER A 502 -6.04 -7.34 19.99
CA SER A 502 -7.09 -8.12 19.31
C SER A 502 -6.49 -8.78 18.07
N TRP A 503 -6.87 -10.02 17.81
CA TRP A 503 -6.39 -10.78 16.66
C TRP A 503 -7.53 -11.59 16.05
N GLN A 504 -7.45 -11.77 14.74
CA GLN A 504 -8.35 -12.64 14.00
C GLN A 504 -7.54 -13.72 13.28
N ALA A 505 -7.96 -14.97 13.42
CA ALA A 505 -7.48 -16.10 12.65
C ALA A 505 -8.54 -16.53 11.62
N GLU A 506 -8.20 -16.52 10.35
CA GLU A 506 -9.02 -17.08 9.28
C GLU A 506 -8.44 -18.44 8.90
N LEU A 507 -9.20 -19.52 9.10
CA LEU A 507 -8.79 -20.88 8.75
C LEU A 507 -9.60 -21.33 7.54
N ALA A 508 -8.93 -21.70 6.45
CA ALA A 508 -9.56 -22.13 5.21
C ALA A 508 -9.13 -23.53 4.77
N TYR A 509 -10.09 -24.36 4.35
CA TYR A 509 -9.85 -25.61 3.64
C TYR A 509 -10.20 -25.40 2.18
N GLY A 510 -9.20 -25.50 1.31
CA GLY A 510 -9.35 -25.03 -0.06
C GLY A 510 -8.57 -25.81 -1.10
N GLN A 511 -8.90 -25.51 -2.33
CA GLN A 511 -8.09 -25.78 -3.50
C GLN A 511 -7.89 -24.46 -4.23
N TRP A 512 -6.63 -24.09 -4.41
CA TRP A 512 -6.22 -22.92 -5.17
C TRP A 512 -5.30 -23.37 -6.30
N ALA A 513 -5.28 -22.60 -7.36
CA ALA A 513 -4.38 -22.82 -8.48
C ALA A 513 -3.91 -21.46 -9.02
N SER A 514 -2.67 -21.45 -9.51
CA SER A 514 -2.05 -20.28 -10.09
C SER A 514 -1.60 -20.55 -11.52
N SER A 515 -1.72 -19.56 -12.39
CA SER A 515 -1.19 -19.56 -13.75
C SER A 515 -0.67 -18.17 -14.12
N SER A 516 0.09 -18.06 -15.21
CA SER A 516 0.46 -16.79 -15.82
C SER A 516 -0.30 -16.56 -17.12
N TYR A 517 -0.63 -15.31 -17.40
CA TYR A 517 -1.00 -14.84 -18.74
C TYR A 517 0.15 -14.01 -19.31
N ASP A 518 0.63 -14.43 -20.48
CA ASP A 518 1.75 -13.82 -21.22
C ASP A 518 2.99 -13.50 -20.36
N ASP A 519 3.27 -14.33 -19.34
CA ASP A 519 4.36 -14.19 -18.37
C ASP A 519 4.33 -12.96 -17.44
N TRP A 520 3.38 -12.03 -17.61
CA TRP A 520 3.31 -10.78 -16.85
C TRP A 520 2.15 -10.70 -15.84
N ILE A 521 1.01 -11.33 -16.13
CA ILE A 521 -0.16 -11.30 -15.23
C ILE A 521 -0.24 -12.60 -14.43
N THR A 522 -0.18 -12.49 -13.10
CA THR A 522 -0.43 -13.62 -12.22
C THR A 522 -1.92 -13.83 -12.01
N ILE A 523 -2.41 -15.02 -12.35
CA ILE A 523 -3.80 -15.41 -12.15
C ILE A 523 -3.84 -16.39 -10.99
N GLU A 524 -4.59 -16.05 -9.94
CA GLU A 524 -4.95 -16.98 -8.86
C GLU A 524 -6.45 -17.27 -8.91
N VAL A 525 -6.79 -18.54 -8.78
CA VAL A 525 -8.18 -19.00 -8.74
C VAL A 525 -8.36 -19.99 -7.60
N GLY A 526 -9.45 -19.85 -6.84
CA GLY A 526 -9.66 -20.67 -5.65
C GLY A 526 -11.10 -20.95 -5.31
N LYS A 527 -11.30 -22.11 -4.68
CA LYS A 527 -12.52 -22.40 -3.93
C LYS A 527 -12.20 -22.97 -2.57
N TYR A 528 -12.85 -22.44 -1.54
CA TYR A 528 -12.55 -22.84 -0.17
C TYR A 528 -13.75 -22.71 0.76
N SER A 529 -13.74 -23.48 1.84
CA SER A 529 -14.51 -23.20 3.05
C SER A 529 -13.61 -22.48 4.04
N GLN A 530 -14.14 -21.53 4.80
CA GLN A 530 -13.37 -20.72 5.76
C GLN A 530 -14.16 -20.52 7.04
N SER A 531 -13.49 -20.54 8.19
CA SER A 531 -14.02 -19.96 9.42
C SER A 531 -13.16 -18.79 9.88
N ARG A 532 -13.79 -17.84 10.57
CA ARG A 532 -13.12 -16.68 11.17
C ARG A 532 -13.22 -16.80 12.68
N HIS A 533 -12.09 -16.78 13.36
CA HIS A 533 -12.04 -16.79 14.82
C HIS A 533 -11.40 -15.50 15.33
N GLN A 534 -12.06 -14.80 16.25
CA GLN A 534 -11.44 -13.72 17.00
C GLN A 534 -10.88 -14.25 18.32
N PHE A 535 -9.76 -13.68 18.76
CA PHE A 535 -9.13 -14.00 20.03
C PHE A 535 -8.26 -12.83 20.48
N THR A 536 -7.84 -12.84 21.74
CA THR A 536 -6.95 -11.81 22.28
C THR A 536 -5.63 -12.41 22.72
N VAL A 537 -4.57 -11.63 22.58
CA VAL A 537 -3.26 -11.95 23.15
C VAL A 537 -3.00 -10.97 24.28
N THR A 538 -2.70 -11.47 25.48
CA THR A 538 -2.39 -10.60 26.62
C THR A 538 -1.25 -11.15 27.47
N GLY A 539 -0.35 -10.23 27.81
CA GLY A 539 0.76 -10.34 28.73
C GLY A 539 1.09 -9.02 29.44
N TYR A 540 0.17 -8.06 29.53
CA TYR A 540 0.04 -6.99 30.56
C TYR A 540 -1.31 -6.28 30.29
N PRO A 541 -2.01 -5.71 31.30
CA PRO A 541 -3.43 -5.35 31.21
C PRO A 541 -3.68 -4.32 30.11
N ARG A 542 -4.71 -4.56 29.28
CA ARG A 542 -5.31 -3.51 28.44
C ARG A 542 -5.63 -2.33 29.35
N SER A 543 -5.34 -1.12 28.90
CA SER A 543 -6.00 0.04 29.46
C SER A 543 -7.51 -0.14 29.28
N THR A 544 -8.24 -0.36 30.39
CA THR A 544 -9.69 -0.52 30.37
C THR A 544 -10.37 0.73 29.82
N TYR A 545 -9.75 1.91 29.97
CA TYR A 545 -10.16 3.13 29.26
C TYR A 545 -9.01 4.07 28.88
N GLU A 546 -9.28 4.91 27.89
CA GLU A 546 -8.40 5.93 27.33
C GLU A 546 -9.12 7.29 27.32
N VAL A 547 -8.37 8.37 27.48
CA VAL A 547 -8.90 9.75 27.41
C VAL A 547 -8.31 10.47 26.21
N TRP A 548 -9.20 10.96 25.35
CA TRP A 548 -8.89 11.70 24.13
C TRP A 548 -9.48 13.11 24.21
N ALA A 549 -8.89 14.06 23.49
CA ALA A 549 -9.36 15.44 23.50
C ALA A 549 -9.06 16.19 22.21
N GLY A 550 -9.91 17.16 21.86
CA GLY A 550 -9.79 17.94 20.62
C GLY A 550 -10.53 19.28 20.69
N ASP A 551 -10.27 20.14 19.70
CA ASP A 551 -10.86 21.49 19.61
C ASP A 551 -12.01 21.62 18.62
N VAL A 552 -12.25 20.57 17.82
CA VAL A 552 -13.33 20.47 16.86
C VAL A 552 -14.40 19.55 17.42
N PHE A 553 -15.66 20.01 17.41
CA PHE A 553 -16.77 19.13 17.71
C PHE A 553 -16.93 18.18 16.54
N ILE A 554 -16.76 16.89 16.76
CA ILE A 554 -17.13 15.88 15.76
C ILE A 554 -18.64 15.69 15.86
N GLY A 555 -19.41 16.55 15.19
CA GLY A 555 -20.86 16.42 15.08
C GLY A 555 -21.24 15.40 14.01
N LEU A 556 -22.09 14.43 14.35
CA LEU A 556 -22.78 13.58 13.39
C LEU A 556 -23.74 14.44 12.56
N ASP A 557 -23.32 14.89 11.39
CA ASP A 557 -24.20 15.62 10.48
C ASP A 557 -25.18 14.63 9.82
N GLN A 558 -26.44 14.70 10.26
CA GLN A 558 -27.67 14.45 9.49
C GLN A 558 -27.71 13.14 8.65
N GLY A 559 -28.11 12.04 9.28
CA GLY A 559 -28.86 10.98 8.59
C GLY A 559 -28.09 10.07 7.62
N ARG A 560 -26.75 10.05 7.65
CA ARG A 560 -26.01 8.92 7.09
C ARG A 560 -25.90 7.83 8.16
N TYR A 561 -26.65 6.75 7.98
CA TYR A 561 -26.26 5.44 8.51
C TYR A 561 -24.92 5.06 7.84
N LEU A 562 -23.82 5.62 8.32
CA LEU A 562 -22.52 4.99 8.19
C LEU A 562 -22.53 3.87 9.22
N GLY A 563 -22.58 2.62 8.78
CA GLY A 563 -22.49 1.43 9.65
C GLY A 563 -21.12 1.23 10.28
N GLY A 564 -20.39 2.30 10.59
CA GLY A 564 -19.19 2.29 11.41
C GLY A 564 -19.39 3.36 12.47
N GLY A 565 -19.46 2.95 13.74
CA GLY A 565 -19.55 3.87 14.87
C GLY A 565 -18.27 4.71 14.98
N PHE A 566 -18.08 5.40 16.10
CA PHE A 566 -16.78 6.00 16.48
C PHE A 566 -15.76 4.92 16.81
N GLY A 567 -15.48 4.12 15.80
CA GLY A 567 -14.93 2.81 15.96
C GLY A 567 -13.45 2.71 15.73
N SER A 568 -12.79 3.78 15.28
CA SER A 568 -11.37 3.69 15.06
C SER A 568 -10.58 4.88 15.57
N ILE A 569 -9.41 4.57 16.12
CA ILE A 569 -8.37 5.54 16.46
C ILE A 569 -8.04 6.42 15.25
N ALA A 570 -8.08 5.86 14.04
CA ALA A 570 -7.85 6.58 12.78
C ALA A 570 -8.82 7.76 12.60
N GLN A 571 -10.10 7.61 12.94
CA GLN A 571 -11.07 8.69 12.85
C GLN A 571 -10.79 9.81 13.87
N LEU A 572 -10.40 9.45 15.10
CA LEU A 572 -10.03 10.44 16.12
C LEU A 572 -8.82 11.28 15.66
N LEU A 573 -7.78 10.62 15.17
CA LEU A 573 -6.57 11.28 14.66
C LEU A 573 -6.87 12.17 13.45
N ALA A 574 -7.67 11.69 12.49
CA ALA A 574 -8.07 12.47 11.32
C ALA A 574 -8.84 13.75 11.68
N ASN A 575 -9.56 13.74 12.80
CA ASN A 575 -10.31 14.90 13.31
C ASN A 575 -9.51 15.73 14.33
N GLY A 576 -8.21 15.48 14.48
CA GLY A 576 -7.31 16.28 15.32
C GLY A 576 -7.48 16.04 16.82
N TYR A 577 -8.06 14.89 17.22
CA TYR A 577 -8.05 14.47 18.62
C TYR A 577 -6.67 13.92 18.98
N VAL A 578 -6.25 14.17 20.22
CA VAL A 578 -5.02 13.65 20.80
C VAL A 578 -5.34 12.79 22.01
N LYS A 579 -4.61 11.69 22.18
CA LYS A 579 -4.68 10.86 23.39
C LYS A 579 -3.96 11.58 24.53
N LEU A 580 -4.71 11.89 25.59
CA LEU A 580 -4.16 12.49 26.81
C LEU A 580 -3.53 11.45 27.74
N GLY A 581 -4.00 10.21 27.65
CA GLY A 581 -3.46 9.08 28.38
C GLY A 581 -4.42 7.90 28.43
N GLU A 582 -4.06 6.90 29.22
CA GLU A 582 -4.82 5.67 29.40
C GLU A 582 -4.77 5.21 30.86
N SER A 583 -5.71 4.35 31.24
CA SER A 583 -5.81 3.75 32.57
C SER A 583 -6.27 2.30 32.45
N ASP A 584 -5.79 1.46 33.36
CA ASP A 584 -6.18 0.06 33.57
C ASP A 584 -7.58 -0.11 34.20
N GLY A 585 -8.44 0.92 34.11
CA GLY A 585 -9.76 0.95 34.74
C GLY A 585 -9.78 1.68 36.07
N GLN A 586 -8.62 2.06 36.60
CA GLN A 586 -8.48 2.85 37.82
C GLN A 586 -8.77 4.33 37.58
N THR A 587 -9.12 5.03 38.66
CA THR A 587 -9.25 6.49 38.62
C THR A 587 -7.89 7.12 38.31
N ALA A 588 -7.83 7.93 37.26
CA ALA A 588 -6.62 8.62 36.84
C ALA A 588 -6.93 10.04 36.36
N THR A 589 -5.96 10.94 36.50
CA THR A 589 -6.08 12.34 36.09
C THR A 589 -5.28 12.59 34.82
N PHE A 590 -5.90 13.21 33.83
CA PHE A 590 -5.34 13.45 32.50
C PHE A 590 -5.27 14.94 32.21
N SER A 591 -4.07 15.45 31.95
CA SER A 591 -3.84 16.88 31.71
C SER A 591 -4.00 17.23 30.23
N GLY A 592 -4.70 18.32 29.95
CA GLY A 592 -4.91 18.83 28.60
C GLY A 592 -6.08 19.80 28.59
N LYS A 593 -5.90 21.00 28.01
CA LYS A 593 -6.97 22.00 27.89
C LYS A 593 -7.52 21.98 26.47
N TYR A 594 -8.69 21.38 26.29
CA TYR A 594 -9.35 21.23 25.01
C TYR A 594 -10.84 21.57 25.11
N ARG A 595 -11.48 21.87 23.97
CA ARG A 595 -12.93 22.15 23.96
C ARG A 595 -13.78 20.90 24.16
N TYR A 596 -13.30 19.73 23.76
CA TYR A 596 -14.03 18.47 23.83
C TYR A 596 -13.15 17.37 24.43
N TYR A 597 -13.75 16.53 25.26
CA TYR A 597 -13.14 15.31 25.79
C TYR A 597 -13.93 14.09 25.35
N LEU A 598 -13.22 12.97 25.21
CA LEU A 598 -13.77 11.67 24.93
C LEU A 598 -13.11 10.64 25.88
N ILE A 599 -13.93 9.91 26.63
CA ILE A 599 -13.49 8.75 27.41
C ILE A 599 -13.93 7.52 26.63
N ALA A 600 -12.99 6.74 26.12
CA ALA A 600 -13.27 5.53 25.34
C ALA A 600 -12.78 4.30 26.11
N THR A 601 -13.53 3.22 26.10
CA THR A 601 -13.26 2.02 26.90
C THR A 601 -13.04 0.83 25.97
N ARG A 602 -12.10 -0.04 26.33
CA ARG A 602 -11.82 -1.31 25.63
C ARG A 602 -12.40 -2.53 26.36
N GLY A 603 -13.12 -2.26 27.45
CA GLY A 603 -13.84 -3.20 28.29
C GLY A 603 -14.85 -2.44 29.15
N GLU A 604 -15.59 -3.16 29.98
CA GLU A 604 -16.57 -2.55 30.88
C GLU A 604 -15.88 -1.76 32.00
N ILE A 605 -16.28 -0.50 32.21
CA ILE A 605 -15.94 0.27 33.40
C ILE A 605 -17.19 0.78 34.10
N GLN A 606 -17.12 0.87 35.42
CA GLN A 606 -18.10 1.54 36.26
C GLN A 606 -17.59 2.93 36.61
N LEU A 607 -18.19 3.95 36.01
CA LEU A 607 -17.80 5.35 36.19
C LEU A 607 -18.80 6.03 37.12
N ASP A 608 -18.36 6.50 38.28
CA ASP A 608 -19.17 7.21 39.29
C ASP A 608 -19.39 8.66 38.85
N CYS A 609 -18.30 9.38 38.59
CA CYS A 609 -18.39 10.77 38.13
C CYS A 609 -17.18 11.17 37.29
N ILE A 610 -17.30 12.35 36.67
CA ILE A 610 -16.23 12.99 35.92
C ILE A 610 -15.91 14.32 36.60
N GLN A 611 -14.70 14.46 37.13
CA GLN A 611 -14.23 15.64 37.85
C GLN A 611 -13.23 16.43 37.01
N GLY A 612 -13.36 17.75 36.99
CA GLY A 612 -12.39 18.66 36.37
C GLY A 612 -11.34 19.20 37.33
N SER A 613 -10.30 19.81 36.77
CA SER A 613 -9.18 20.45 37.50
C SER A 613 -9.54 21.56 38.50
N ASN A 614 -10.80 22.00 38.55
CA ASN A 614 -11.30 23.04 39.44
C ASN A 614 -12.29 22.48 40.48
N ASP A 615 -12.27 21.17 40.72
CA ASP A 615 -13.18 20.44 41.62
C ASP A 615 -14.67 20.56 41.25
N SER A 616 -14.96 20.99 40.01
CA SER A 616 -16.31 20.90 39.47
C SER A 616 -16.52 19.55 38.80
N TYR A 617 -17.77 19.11 38.79
CA TYR A 617 -18.17 17.82 38.24
C TYR A 617 -18.93 18.03 36.93
N TYR A 618 -19.05 16.97 36.16
CA TYR A 618 -19.97 16.93 35.03
C TYR A 618 -21.41 16.95 35.55
N LEU A 619 -22.21 17.95 35.15
CA LEU A 619 -23.50 18.27 35.79
C LEU A 619 -24.73 18.20 34.87
N SER A 620 -24.54 18.07 33.55
CA SER A 620 -25.67 18.02 32.63
C SER A 620 -25.31 17.37 31.31
N PHE A 621 -26.26 16.61 30.75
CA PHE A 621 -26.28 16.27 29.33
C PHE A 621 -26.75 17.52 28.56
N GLU A 622 -25.85 18.25 27.93
CA GLU A 622 -26.26 19.28 26.96
C GLU A 622 -26.95 18.63 25.75
N PRO A 623 -27.77 19.37 24.97
CA PRO A 623 -28.46 18.83 23.79
C PRO A 623 -27.55 18.26 22.69
N ASN A 624 -26.22 18.41 22.81
CA ASN A 624 -25.23 17.82 21.91
C ASN A 624 -24.61 16.53 22.47
N VAL A 625 -25.08 16.02 23.61
CA VAL A 625 -24.69 14.74 24.21
C VAL A 625 -25.75 13.71 23.82
N GLU A 626 -25.73 13.26 22.57
CA GLU A 626 -26.75 12.32 22.06
C GLU A 626 -26.24 10.89 21.87
N TRP A 627 -24.97 10.58 22.17
CA TRP A 627 -24.34 9.33 21.71
C TRP A 627 -23.49 8.69 22.81
N MET A 628 -24.14 7.87 23.63
CA MET A 628 -23.55 7.18 24.78
C MET A 628 -23.88 5.69 24.67
N ASN A 629 -22.86 4.82 24.59
CA ASN A 629 -23.06 3.38 24.78
C ASN A 629 -22.88 3.06 26.27
N ILE A 630 -23.81 3.57 27.08
CA ILE A 630 -23.72 3.59 28.54
C ILE A 630 -25.05 3.13 29.14
N ALA A 631 -25.00 2.25 30.13
CA ALA A 631 -26.14 1.94 30.96
C ALA A 631 -26.25 2.94 32.13
N GLU A 632 -27.46 3.45 32.37
CA GLU A 632 -27.77 4.38 33.47
C GLU A 632 -26.95 5.69 33.50
N PRO A 633 -26.88 6.45 32.39
CA PRO A 633 -25.98 7.60 32.26
C PRO A 633 -26.21 8.68 33.33
N ASN A 634 -27.43 8.85 33.83
CA ASN A 634 -27.76 9.81 34.89
C ASN A 634 -26.95 9.61 36.18
N ASN A 635 -26.38 8.43 36.40
CA ASN A 635 -25.53 8.15 37.55
C ASN A 635 -24.18 8.89 37.48
N LEU A 636 -23.76 9.39 36.30
CA LEU A 636 -22.51 10.14 36.11
C LEU A 636 -22.54 11.59 36.61
N LEU A 637 -23.73 12.10 36.97
CA LEU A 637 -23.94 13.52 37.19
C LEU A 637 -23.70 13.90 38.65
N GLY A 638 -22.80 14.88 38.84
CA GLY A 638 -22.53 15.45 40.17
C GLY A 638 -21.30 14.86 40.86
N PRO A 639 -21.14 15.14 42.16
CA PRO A 639 -20.02 14.60 42.93
C PRO A 639 -20.14 13.07 43.07
N PRO A 640 -19.03 12.37 43.39
CA PRO A 640 -19.06 10.92 43.59
C PRO A 640 -20.12 10.56 44.64
N ASP A 641 -21.07 9.70 44.28
CA ASP A 641 -22.15 9.23 45.15
C ASP A 641 -22.25 7.70 45.22
N ARG A 642 -21.27 7.00 44.62
CA ARG A 642 -21.20 5.55 44.43
C ARG A 642 -22.33 4.97 43.59
N LYS A 643 -23.13 5.79 42.89
CA LYS A 643 -23.91 5.31 41.76
C LYS A 643 -23.06 5.48 40.53
N TYR A 644 -22.98 4.43 39.74
CA TYR A 644 -22.11 4.40 38.58
C TYR A 644 -22.91 4.19 37.32
N ALA A 645 -22.40 4.74 36.23
CA ALA A 645 -22.82 4.32 34.91
C ALA A 645 -21.83 3.31 34.35
N ILE A 646 -22.35 2.35 33.59
CA ILE A 646 -21.54 1.30 32.99
C ILE A 646 -21.21 1.70 31.56
N ILE A 647 -19.93 1.76 31.21
CA ILE A 647 -19.44 2.09 29.86
C ILE A 647 -18.73 0.86 29.32
N GLY A 648 -19.13 0.35 28.15
CA GLY A 648 -18.46 -0.78 27.50
C GLY A 648 -19.02 -2.18 27.81
N GLY A 649 -20.24 -2.28 28.35
CA GLY A 649 -20.91 -3.55 28.67
C GLY A 649 -21.66 -4.24 27.51
N ASN A 650 -21.63 -3.67 26.30
CA ASN A 650 -22.21 -4.26 25.09
C ASN A 650 -21.08 -4.60 24.08
N GLN A 651 -21.35 -5.55 23.18
CA GLN A 651 -20.47 -6.02 22.08
C GLN A 651 -19.61 -4.88 21.48
N LEU A 652 -18.33 -5.19 21.20
CA LEU A 652 -17.38 -4.27 20.57
C LEU A 652 -18.00 -3.63 19.32
N VAL A 653 -18.07 -2.30 19.31
CA VAL A 653 -18.34 -1.55 18.09
C VAL A 653 -16.99 -1.03 17.65
N ASP A 654 -16.27 -1.87 16.89
CA ASP A 654 -14.92 -1.62 16.36
C ASP A 654 -13.81 -1.53 17.48
N ASP A 655 -12.87 -0.56 17.49
CA ASP A 655 -11.70 -0.43 18.41
C ASP A 655 -12.06 -0.27 19.90
N PHE A 656 -13.30 0.15 20.22
CA PHE A 656 -13.76 0.46 21.58
C PHE A 656 -15.08 -0.26 21.93
N SER A 657 -15.20 -0.73 23.17
CA SER A 657 -16.42 -1.36 23.71
C SER A 657 -17.49 -0.33 24.08
N GLY A 658 -17.09 0.90 24.41
CA GLY A 658 -17.99 2.00 24.74
C GLY A 658 -17.27 3.34 24.83
N TYR A 659 -18.01 4.45 24.79
CA TYR A 659 -17.41 5.78 24.93
C TYR A 659 -18.40 6.82 25.48
N ILE A 660 -17.84 7.92 25.98
CA ILE A 660 -18.52 9.16 26.34
C ILE A 660 -17.81 10.33 25.68
N ALA A 661 -18.52 11.15 24.92
CA ALA A 661 -18.02 12.43 24.41
C ALA A 661 -18.76 13.59 25.09
N PHE A 662 -18.05 14.62 25.55
CA PHE A 662 -18.66 15.78 26.16
C PHE A 662 -17.86 17.06 25.94
N THR A 663 -18.57 18.20 26.01
CA THR A 663 -17.96 19.53 25.91
C THR A 663 -17.30 19.88 27.23
N ASN A 664 -16.04 20.33 27.19
CA ASN A 664 -15.38 20.89 28.35
C ASN A 664 -16.20 22.08 28.86
N PRO A 665 -16.71 22.07 30.11
CA PRO A 665 -17.56 23.13 30.65
C PRO A 665 -16.83 24.47 30.85
N GLY A 666 -15.58 24.57 30.40
CA GLY A 666 -15.02 25.83 29.92
C GLY A 666 -13.78 26.30 30.65
N ASN A 667 -13.23 25.51 31.59
CA ASN A 667 -11.97 25.82 32.27
C ASN A 667 -11.21 24.58 32.79
N TRP A 668 -11.61 23.36 32.43
CA TRP A 668 -10.85 22.19 32.86
C TRP A 668 -9.53 22.17 32.09
N THR A 669 -8.44 22.09 32.84
CA THR A 669 -7.08 21.84 32.34
C THR A 669 -6.65 20.40 32.59
N GLU A 670 -7.42 19.68 33.40
CA GLU A 670 -7.28 18.28 33.74
C GLU A 670 -8.66 17.67 33.90
N LEU A 671 -8.75 16.37 33.62
CA LEU A 671 -9.94 15.55 33.73
C LEU A 671 -9.63 14.32 34.59
N THR A 672 -10.52 13.98 35.53
CA THR A 672 -10.42 12.78 36.35
C THR A 672 -11.72 11.98 36.25
N PRO A 673 -11.75 10.92 35.42
CA PRO A 673 -12.81 9.92 35.47
C PRO A 673 -12.68 9.12 36.78
N ASN A 674 -13.64 9.27 37.69
CA ASN A 674 -13.68 8.54 38.95
C ASN A 674 -14.39 7.21 38.74
N THR A 675 -13.62 6.13 38.69
CA THR A 675 -14.13 4.77 38.53
C THR A 675 -14.35 4.10 39.88
N ILE A 676 -15.38 3.26 39.96
CA ILE A 676 -15.60 2.36 41.08
C ILE A 676 -14.89 1.06 40.73
N ASN A 677 -13.76 0.82 41.39
CA ASN A 677 -13.00 -0.41 41.19
C ASN A 677 -13.81 -1.61 41.70
N ILE A 678 -14.43 -2.34 40.79
CA ILE A 678 -14.60 -3.77 40.94
C ILE A 678 -13.58 -4.37 39.98
N ILE A 679 -12.45 -4.84 40.50
CA ILE A 679 -11.61 -5.72 39.69
C ILE A 679 -12.49 -6.96 39.45
N THR A 680 -12.89 -7.23 38.22
CA THR A 680 -13.62 -8.47 37.92
C THR A 680 -12.63 -9.61 37.99
N SER A 681 -12.87 -10.57 38.89
CA SER A 681 -12.03 -11.77 38.98
C SER A 681 -12.60 -12.91 38.16
N ASP A 682 -11.73 -13.75 37.58
CA ASP A 682 -12.15 -14.97 36.88
C ASP A 682 -12.85 -15.97 37.81
N ILE A 683 -12.48 -15.97 39.09
CA ILE A 683 -12.97 -16.91 40.09
C ILE A 683 -13.48 -16.15 41.32
N GLU A 684 -14.76 -16.30 41.63
CA GLU A 684 -15.34 -15.78 42.87
C GLU A 684 -15.21 -16.82 44.00
N ILE A 685 -14.67 -16.39 45.14
CA ILE A 685 -14.47 -17.20 46.33
C ILE A 685 -15.53 -16.84 47.36
N GLU A 686 -16.47 -17.76 47.59
CA GLU A 686 -17.54 -17.60 48.57
C GLU A 686 -17.06 -17.77 50.02
N ASP A 687 -16.02 -18.59 50.25
CA ASP A 687 -15.55 -18.94 51.58
C ASP A 687 -14.36 -18.05 51.98
N ILE A 688 -14.71 -16.84 52.42
CA ILE A 688 -13.75 -15.82 52.84
C ILE A 688 -14.17 -15.22 54.18
N SER A 689 -13.19 -14.96 55.04
CA SER A 689 -13.40 -14.38 56.37
C SER A 689 -12.34 -13.34 56.73
N ILE A 690 -12.71 -12.40 57.58
CA ILE A 690 -11.85 -11.29 58.03
C ILE A 690 -11.88 -11.19 59.55
N ASP A 691 -10.73 -10.96 60.17
CA ASP A 691 -10.56 -10.80 61.62
C ASP A 691 -9.58 -9.66 61.95
N PRO A 692 -9.96 -8.66 62.76
CA PRO A 692 -11.30 -8.45 63.31
C PRO A 692 -12.29 -7.92 62.26
N ASP A 693 -13.54 -8.37 62.34
CA ASP A 693 -14.68 -7.90 61.55
C ASP A 693 -15.25 -6.56 62.07
N ILE A 694 -14.83 -6.12 63.27
CA ILE A 694 -15.13 -4.80 63.84
C ILE A 694 -13.82 -4.05 64.11
N VAL A 695 -13.61 -2.95 63.39
CA VAL A 695 -12.39 -2.14 63.47
C VAL A 695 -12.70 -0.77 64.06
N ARG A 696 -11.80 -0.25 64.89
CA ARG A 696 -11.87 1.12 65.41
C ARG A 696 -10.98 2.01 64.58
N ARG A 697 -11.52 3.13 64.08
CA ARG A 697 -10.77 4.05 63.23
C ARG A 697 -9.53 4.63 63.92
N ASP A 698 -9.68 5.04 65.18
CA ASP A 698 -8.58 5.54 66.02
C ASP A 698 -8.01 4.43 66.95
N GLY A 699 -8.10 3.17 66.54
CA GLY A 699 -7.68 2.01 67.35
C GLY A 699 -6.16 1.82 67.44
N THR A 700 -5.72 0.94 68.34
CA THR A 700 -4.32 0.48 68.42
C THR A 700 -4.07 -0.81 67.62
N LEU A 701 -5.08 -1.28 66.87
CA LEU A 701 -4.94 -2.44 66.00
C LEU A 701 -4.01 -2.06 64.85
N THR A 702 -2.99 -2.86 64.63
CA THR A 702 -2.02 -2.62 63.56
C THR A 702 -2.36 -3.41 62.30
N ASN A 703 -3.00 -4.58 62.45
CA ASN A 703 -3.20 -5.50 61.35
C ASN A 703 -4.62 -6.06 61.30
N ILE A 704 -5.05 -6.41 60.09
CA ILE A 704 -6.28 -7.15 59.78
C ILE A 704 -5.87 -8.43 59.04
N MET A 705 -6.50 -9.55 59.39
CA MET A 705 -6.23 -10.84 58.77
C MET A 705 -7.41 -11.26 57.90
N VAL A 706 -7.12 -11.73 56.69
CA VAL A 706 -8.10 -12.35 55.80
C VAL A 706 -7.72 -13.81 55.60
N ALA A 707 -8.70 -14.70 55.69
CA ALA A 707 -8.56 -16.12 55.33
C ALA A 707 -9.50 -16.45 54.17
N ILE A 708 -8.92 -17.01 53.10
CA ILE A 708 -9.60 -17.42 51.87
C ILE A 708 -9.49 -18.93 51.74
N GLN A 709 -10.61 -19.64 51.68
CA GLN A 709 -10.65 -21.08 51.44
C GLN A 709 -11.10 -21.36 50.00
N PHE A 710 -10.23 -22.00 49.23
CA PHE A 710 -10.47 -22.25 47.80
C PHE A 710 -11.30 -23.52 47.58
N PRO A 711 -12.01 -23.61 46.43
CA PRO A 711 -12.63 -24.85 45.95
C PRO A 711 -11.62 -26.01 45.78
N GLU A 712 -12.12 -27.24 45.72
CA GLU A 712 -11.29 -28.47 45.72
C GLU A 712 -10.38 -28.63 44.49
N ASP A 713 -10.70 -27.96 43.39
CA ASP A 713 -9.95 -27.98 42.13
C ASP A 713 -8.76 -27.01 42.10
N ILE A 714 -8.61 -26.14 43.11
CA ILE A 714 -7.48 -25.21 43.24
C ILE A 714 -6.52 -25.70 44.32
N VAL A 715 -5.35 -26.18 43.88
CA VAL A 715 -4.29 -26.70 44.76
C VAL A 715 -3.26 -25.62 45.11
N MET A 716 -2.49 -25.83 46.17
CA MET A 716 -1.54 -24.84 46.71
C MET A 716 -0.53 -24.34 45.66
N GLU A 717 -0.05 -25.20 44.77
CA GLU A 717 0.91 -24.86 43.73
C GLU A 717 0.34 -23.92 42.65
N GLN A 718 -0.98 -23.75 42.62
CA GLN A 718 -1.66 -22.84 41.71
C GLN A 718 -1.79 -21.43 42.29
N ILE A 719 -1.51 -21.21 43.58
CA ILE A 719 -1.56 -19.87 44.19
C ILE A 719 -0.27 -19.12 43.87
N SER A 720 -0.38 -17.91 43.33
CA SER A 720 0.79 -17.05 43.06
C SER A 720 1.44 -16.55 44.36
N ASP A 721 2.74 -16.30 44.29
CA ASP A 721 3.49 -15.64 45.37
C ASP A 721 3.20 -14.12 45.45
N GLU A 722 2.47 -13.56 44.49
CA GLU A 722 2.05 -12.15 44.51
C GLU A 722 1.17 -11.85 45.74
N PRO A 723 1.41 -10.72 46.45
CA PRO A 723 0.63 -10.35 47.61
C PRO A 723 -0.85 -10.13 47.30
N LEU A 724 -1.74 -10.65 48.14
CA LEU A 724 -3.17 -10.31 48.07
C LEU A 724 -3.39 -8.80 48.25
N VAL A 725 -4.47 -8.30 47.67
CA VAL A 725 -4.87 -6.88 47.69
C VAL A 725 -6.26 -6.73 48.29
N ILE A 726 -6.46 -5.74 49.17
CA ILE A 726 -7.79 -5.30 49.61
C ILE A 726 -8.21 -4.01 48.91
N LEU A 727 -9.46 -3.98 48.46
CA LEU A 727 -10.20 -2.80 48.03
C LEU A 727 -11.27 -2.40 49.06
N PRO A 728 -11.57 -1.09 49.21
CA PRO A 728 -10.91 0.04 48.56
C PRO A 728 -9.51 0.31 49.12
N GLY A 729 -8.66 0.98 48.33
CA GLY A 729 -7.33 1.45 48.76
C GLY A 729 -6.12 0.71 48.17
N ASN A 730 -6.33 -0.39 47.43
CA ASN A 730 -5.26 -1.18 46.82
C ASN A 730 -4.17 -1.61 47.83
N ILE A 731 -4.63 -2.07 48.99
CA ILE A 731 -3.74 -2.34 50.14
C ILE A 731 -3.19 -3.75 50.00
N LYS A 732 -1.88 -3.84 49.80
CA LYS A 732 -1.18 -5.12 49.68
C LYS A 732 -1.01 -5.80 51.04
N ALA A 733 -1.10 -7.12 51.05
CA ALA A 733 -0.79 -7.93 52.21
C ALA A 733 0.70 -7.76 52.57
N ASN A 734 0.98 -7.44 53.83
CA ASN A 734 2.33 -7.38 54.38
C ASN A 734 2.95 -8.78 54.51
N ASN A 735 2.10 -9.79 54.67
CA ASN A 735 2.50 -11.17 54.78
C ASN A 735 1.34 -12.06 54.33
N GLN A 736 1.64 -13.18 53.67
CA GLN A 736 0.64 -14.20 53.37
C GLN A 736 1.24 -15.60 53.48
N ILE A 737 0.40 -16.57 53.82
CA ILE A 737 0.77 -17.98 53.94
C ILE A 737 -0.27 -18.80 53.20
N VAL A 738 0.20 -19.69 52.32
CA VAL A 738 -0.62 -20.70 51.66
C VAL A 738 -0.46 -22.02 52.43
N SER A 739 -1.57 -22.66 52.79
CA SER A 739 -1.58 -23.93 53.53
C SER A 739 -2.74 -24.81 53.11
N GLU A 740 -2.61 -26.12 53.30
CA GLU A 740 -3.73 -27.06 53.16
C GLU A 740 -4.40 -27.28 54.52
N ILE A 741 -5.70 -27.05 54.61
CA ILE A 741 -6.51 -27.28 55.81
C ILE A 741 -7.70 -28.15 55.43
N ALA A 742 -7.81 -29.32 56.08
CA ALA A 742 -8.89 -30.29 55.82
C ALA A 742 -9.05 -30.68 54.34
N GLY A 743 -7.95 -30.75 53.58
CA GLY A 743 -7.94 -31.11 52.17
C GLY A 743 -8.29 -29.96 51.21
N ARG A 744 -8.41 -28.72 51.70
CA ARG A 744 -8.60 -27.53 50.86
C ARG A 744 -7.44 -26.57 50.98
N THR A 745 -7.11 -25.89 49.88
CA THR A 745 -6.15 -24.80 49.85
C THR A 745 -6.72 -23.59 50.59
N VAL A 746 -5.96 -23.04 51.54
CA VAL A 746 -6.32 -21.86 52.31
C VAL A 746 -5.18 -20.85 52.24
N VAL A 747 -5.52 -19.60 51.94
CA VAL A 747 -4.59 -18.46 51.98
C VAL A 747 -4.95 -17.59 53.17
N ILE A 748 -3.98 -17.31 54.02
CA ILE A 748 -4.11 -16.37 55.14
C ILE A 748 -3.20 -15.18 54.87
N ALA A 749 -3.78 -13.99 54.73
CA ALA A 749 -3.07 -12.75 54.44
C ALA A 749 -3.27 -11.71 55.55
N VAL A 750 -2.24 -10.91 55.81
CA VAL A 750 -2.21 -9.89 56.85
C VAL A 750 -2.00 -8.53 56.23
N PHE A 751 -2.92 -7.59 56.48
CA PHE A 751 -2.96 -6.25 55.92
C PHE A 751 -2.74 -5.19 57.01
N ASP A 752 -2.20 -4.04 56.63
CA ASP A 752 -2.04 -2.88 57.53
C ASP A 752 -3.41 -2.22 57.77
N SER A 753 -3.84 -2.19 59.03
CA SER A 753 -5.11 -1.58 59.40
C SER A 753 -5.10 -0.05 59.21
N ALA A 754 -3.96 0.62 59.36
CA ALA A 754 -3.88 2.07 59.20
C ALA A 754 -4.08 2.46 57.73
N ALA A 755 -3.44 1.73 56.81
CA ALA A 755 -3.63 1.94 55.36
C ALA A 755 -5.11 1.75 54.95
N LEU A 756 -5.81 0.80 55.58
CA LEU A 756 -7.24 0.60 55.36
C LEU A 756 -8.10 1.75 55.91
N MET A 757 -7.77 2.30 57.08
CA MET A 757 -8.49 3.44 57.65
C MET A 757 -8.23 4.76 56.92
N ASP A 758 -7.07 4.89 56.27
CA ASP A 758 -6.74 6.00 55.38
C ASP A 758 -7.50 5.90 54.04
N ALA A 759 -7.80 4.68 53.59
CA ALA A 759 -8.54 4.43 52.35
C ALA A 759 -10.07 4.53 52.48
N ILE A 760 -10.61 4.48 53.71
CA ILE A 760 -12.05 4.44 53.97
C ILE A 760 -12.46 5.62 54.86
N ASP A 761 -13.22 6.55 54.28
CA ASP A 761 -13.66 7.76 54.99
C ASP A 761 -14.94 7.62 55.82
N ASP A 762 -15.68 6.53 55.63
CA ASP A 762 -16.97 6.30 56.25
C ASP A 762 -16.90 5.54 57.59
N PHE A 763 -17.98 5.63 58.37
CA PHE A 763 -18.24 4.78 59.54
C PHE A 763 -19.44 3.86 59.25
N GLY A 764 -19.49 2.69 59.89
CA GLY A 764 -20.56 1.70 59.69
C GLY A 764 -20.07 0.45 58.97
N GLN A 765 -20.98 -0.27 58.31
CA GLN A 765 -20.63 -1.44 57.50
C GLN A 765 -19.95 -1.01 56.22
N VAL A 766 -18.83 -1.65 55.91
CA VAL A 766 -18.05 -1.41 54.70
C VAL A 766 -17.73 -2.75 54.08
N ASP A 767 -18.14 -2.92 52.83
CA ASP A 767 -17.79 -4.07 52.02
C ASP A 767 -16.39 -3.87 51.45
N LEU A 768 -15.56 -4.90 51.61
CA LEU A 768 -14.21 -4.99 51.12
C LEU A 768 -14.14 -6.13 50.12
N GLN A 769 -13.34 -5.94 49.09
CA GLN A 769 -13.07 -6.99 48.12
C GLN A 769 -11.60 -7.36 48.19
N VAL A 770 -11.32 -8.65 48.35
CA VAL A 770 -9.96 -9.19 48.46
C VAL A 770 -9.60 -9.87 47.16
N PHE A 771 -8.43 -9.56 46.61
CA PHE A 771 -7.96 -10.02 45.31
C PHE A 771 -6.64 -10.78 45.39
N GLY A 772 -6.47 -11.74 44.49
CA GLY A 772 -5.18 -12.35 44.20
C GLY A 772 -5.13 -12.99 42.81
N THR A 773 -4.00 -13.63 42.52
CA THR A 773 -3.71 -14.22 41.21
C THR A 773 -3.25 -15.66 41.38
N LEU A 774 -3.59 -16.52 40.42
CA LEU A 774 -3.07 -17.88 40.31
C LEU A 774 -1.78 -17.89 39.48
N THR A 775 -0.97 -18.95 39.58
CA THR A 775 0.26 -19.12 38.77
C THR A 775 -0.02 -19.25 37.27
N SER A 776 -1.26 -19.54 36.89
CA SER A 776 -1.75 -19.52 35.50
C SER A 776 -1.99 -18.10 34.95
N GLY A 777 -2.01 -17.07 35.80
CA GLY A 777 -2.39 -15.70 35.44
C GLY A 777 -3.87 -15.39 35.68
N HIS A 778 -4.71 -16.40 35.94
CA HIS A 778 -6.11 -16.17 36.31
C HIS A 778 -6.24 -15.43 37.65
N THR A 779 -7.28 -14.62 37.78
CA THR A 779 -7.54 -13.81 38.99
C THR A 779 -8.66 -14.40 39.82
N PHE A 780 -8.60 -14.21 41.15
CA PHE A 780 -9.69 -14.58 42.05
C PHE A 780 -10.06 -13.41 42.97
N SER A 781 -11.31 -13.36 43.42
CA SER A 781 -11.76 -12.39 44.42
C SER A 781 -12.75 -12.97 45.41
N GLY A 782 -12.82 -12.37 46.59
CA GLY A 782 -13.85 -12.66 47.58
C GLY A 782 -14.29 -11.40 48.31
N ASN A 783 -15.57 -11.31 48.65
CA ASN A 783 -16.15 -10.16 49.34
C ASN A 783 -16.25 -10.43 50.86
N VAL A 784 -15.81 -9.46 51.67
CA VAL A 784 -15.96 -9.49 53.14
C VAL A 784 -16.47 -8.16 53.64
N THR A 785 -17.30 -8.16 54.68
CA THR A 785 -17.79 -6.92 55.30
C THR A 785 -17.09 -6.71 56.63
N ILE A 786 -16.64 -5.47 56.88
CA ILE A 786 -16.20 -5.03 58.21
C ILE A 786 -17.13 -3.95 58.75
N THR A 787 -17.09 -3.70 60.06
CA THR A 787 -17.77 -2.57 60.71
C THR A 787 -16.75 -1.60 61.30
N ILE A 788 -16.72 -0.37 60.80
CA ILE A 788 -15.84 0.71 61.28
C ILE A 788 -16.57 1.55 62.33
N THR A 789 -16.00 1.66 63.53
CA THR A 789 -16.62 2.34 64.68
C THR A 789 -15.81 3.53 65.19
N ARG A 790 -16.52 4.53 65.75
CA ARG A 790 -15.95 5.78 66.31
C ARG A 790 -15.68 5.73 67.83
N PHE A 791 -16.38 4.87 68.59
CA PHE A 791 -16.32 4.85 70.06
C PHE A 791 -16.14 3.42 70.61
N ALA A 792 -15.67 3.29 71.85
CA ALA A 792 -15.51 1.99 72.51
C ALA A 792 -16.82 1.45 73.09
N GLY A 793 -17.26 0.27 72.65
CA GLY A 793 -18.33 -0.54 73.26
C GLY A 793 -19.23 -1.19 72.20
N ASN A 794 -19.68 -2.42 72.46
CA ASN A 794 -20.63 -3.16 71.61
C ASN A 794 -21.91 -2.38 71.30
#